data_AF-A0A966DZP2-F1
#
_entry.id   AF-A0A966DZP2-F1
#
_cell.length_a   1.000
_cell.length_b   1.000
_cell.length_c   1.000
_cell.angle_alpha   90.00
_cell.angle_beta   90.00
_cell.angle_gamma   90.00
#
_symmetry.space_group_name_H-M   'P 1'
#
loop_
_entity.id
_entity.type
_entity.pdbx_description
1 polymer ?
#
loop_
_entity_poly.entity_id
_entity_poly.type
_entity_poly.pdbx_seq_one_letter_code
_entity_poly.pdbx_strand_id
1 'polypeptide(L)'
;MTLNVQYLPQTLGLEASAAWDRILECAGDPLAQQLGAAATDRAVAAQLPRILACSPFVAELSRRKPALLLELMDGGDLQRSLEEGEFRNALQRSLEEEGAELESTLRCFRQRHMLRIVWRDFCRLADTLETVRDTSLLAEACIAEALDYHHGALEQRFGVPRGRDSGEPQQLIVLAMGKLGARELNVSSDIDLIFAYPESGNTDGENKQLSNEEFFTRVGRGVISALDQITAEGFVFRVDMRLRPYGESGALVHNFAALEEYYQDQGRDWERYALIKARPVTGDPDSARELMGSLRPFVYRRYVDFGVIESLRGMKQMITSEVRRRGLQADVKLGHGGIREVEFIAQCFQLIRGGRDLGLQQRELLRVLEECAVLSCLPREAVEELRAAYLFLRDSEHAIQGYQDKQTQALPTEPTPRLAMATVMGFDSWEQYQRRLDEHRTRVAGHFNGLIADPEEEAEPGDGEDLPLWGEGLCAESLLELGYRDVEASLGQLLDLQQSSRVATLQAEGSARLEQFMPQLLRACAEVENPDMALERVLPLVVAVVRRSAYLVLLMENPPALRELVVLCGASPWIADQMARHPVLLDELLDRASLYSAPDKALLQDELRQQVARLALDDLEAQMDALRYFKASHVLRVAASELAGRLPLMKVSDKLTWIAEVILEHVLEVAWADLTRKYGEPQRDSDGYGFAVFGYGKLGGIELGHGSDLDLVFISDAARQGVTDGRRNIDNTVFYTRLGQRMIHILETRTALGQLYEVDMRLRPSGESGMLVTTFQGFRSY
;
A
#
# COMPACT_ATOMS: atom_id res chain seq x y z
N MET A 1 -0.93 -2.90 -56.91
CA MET A 1 -2.16 -2.10 -56.67
C MET A 1 -1.77 -0.88 -55.86
N THR A 2 -2.27 0.31 -56.20
CA THR A 2 -1.83 1.58 -55.57
C THR A 2 -2.66 1.89 -54.33
N LEU A 3 -2.01 2.22 -53.21
CA LEU A 3 -2.68 2.69 -52.00
C LEU A 3 -3.36 4.06 -52.23
N ASN A 4 -4.53 4.26 -51.64
CA ASN A 4 -5.13 5.58 -51.60
C ASN A 4 -4.49 6.41 -50.48
N VAL A 5 -3.62 7.36 -50.83
CA VAL A 5 -2.87 8.20 -49.88
C VAL A 5 -3.32 9.66 -49.86
N GLN A 6 -4.41 10.00 -50.55
CA GLN A 6 -4.81 11.40 -50.81
C GLN A 6 -5.20 12.19 -49.55
N TYR A 7 -5.55 11.50 -48.46
CA TYR A 7 -5.93 12.10 -47.18
C TYR A 7 -4.74 12.28 -46.23
N LEU A 8 -3.54 11.81 -46.60
CA LEU A 8 -2.32 12.01 -45.82
C LEU A 8 -1.53 13.21 -46.35
N PRO A 9 -0.76 13.90 -45.48
CA PRO A 9 0.24 14.84 -45.94
C PRO A 9 1.16 14.23 -46.99
N GLN A 10 1.53 15.00 -48.02
CA GLN A 10 2.25 14.48 -49.19
C GLN A 10 3.49 13.64 -48.83
N THR A 11 4.30 14.12 -47.89
CA THR A 11 5.49 13.40 -47.41
C THR A 11 5.14 12.03 -46.82
N LEU A 12 4.10 11.95 -45.98
CA LEU A 12 3.64 10.70 -45.38
C LEU A 12 3.01 9.75 -46.41
N GLY A 13 2.29 10.29 -47.39
CA GLY A 13 1.72 9.50 -48.49
C GLY A 13 2.80 8.82 -49.35
N LEU A 14 3.94 9.50 -49.58
CA LEU A 14 5.09 8.91 -50.27
C LEU A 14 5.73 7.79 -49.44
N GLU A 15 5.91 8.00 -48.12
CA GLU A 15 6.45 6.98 -47.21
C GLU A 15 5.55 5.73 -47.16
N ALA A 16 4.23 5.89 -47.05
CA ALA A 16 3.28 4.79 -47.07
C ALA A 16 3.38 3.96 -48.36
N SER A 17 3.42 4.64 -49.51
CA SER A 17 3.49 3.99 -50.82
C SER A 17 4.79 3.19 -50.95
N ALA A 18 5.92 3.80 -50.59
CA ALA A 18 7.23 3.14 -50.64
C ALA A 18 7.32 1.95 -49.66
N ALA A 19 6.74 2.06 -48.46
CA ALA A 19 6.66 0.97 -47.51
C ALA A 19 5.83 -0.21 -48.05
N TRP A 20 4.69 0.09 -48.67
CA TRP A 20 3.82 -0.91 -49.26
C TRP A 20 4.46 -1.65 -50.42
N ASP A 21 5.13 -0.94 -51.33
CA ASP A 21 5.84 -1.56 -52.44
C ASP A 21 6.92 -2.53 -51.94
N ARG A 22 7.69 -2.14 -50.91
CA ARG A 22 8.68 -3.04 -50.27
C ARG A 22 8.05 -4.28 -49.63
N ILE A 23 6.86 -4.16 -49.04
CA ILE A 23 6.13 -5.30 -48.45
C ILE A 23 5.72 -6.27 -49.56
N LEU A 24 5.13 -5.77 -50.65
CA LEU A 24 4.72 -6.60 -51.79
C LEU A 24 5.91 -7.29 -52.47
N GLU A 25 7.02 -6.59 -52.63
CA GLU A 25 8.28 -7.15 -53.17
C GLU A 25 8.80 -8.31 -52.30
N CYS A 26 8.79 -8.15 -50.97
CA CYS A 26 9.22 -9.21 -50.03
C CYS A 26 8.23 -10.38 -49.93
N ALA A 27 6.94 -10.16 -50.16
CA ALA A 27 5.91 -11.18 -50.07
C ALA A 27 5.97 -12.22 -51.21
N GLY A 28 6.44 -11.82 -52.39
CA GLY A 28 6.38 -12.63 -53.61
C GLY A 28 4.96 -12.73 -54.20
N ASP A 29 4.86 -13.12 -55.47
CA ASP A 29 3.64 -12.92 -56.28
C ASP A 29 2.32 -13.45 -55.66
N PRO A 30 2.22 -14.69 -55.12
CA PRO A 30 0.95 -15.20 -54.62
C PRO A 30 0.44 -14.45 -53.39
N LEU A 31 1.34 -14.15 -52.45
CA LEU A 31 1.01 -13.45 -51.21
C LEU A 31 0.80 -11.96 -51.45
N ALA A 32 1.57 -11.35 -52.37
CA ALA A 32 1.38 -9.97 -52.79
C ALA A 32 -0.01 -9.74 -53.40
N GLN A 33 -0.54 -10.70 -54.16
CA GLN A 33 -1.90 -10.62 -54.71
C GLN A 33 -2.97 -10.68 -53.62
N GLN A 34 -2.81 -11.57 -52.63
CA GLN A 34 -3.72 -11.66 -51.49
C GLN A 34 -3.70 -10.40 -50.63
N LEU A 35 -2.51 -9.89 -50.31
CA LEU A 35 -2.33 -8.61 -49.61
C LEU A 35 -2.97 -7.44 -50.37
N GLY A 36 -2.82 -7.41 -51.70
CA GLY A 36 -3.46 -6.41 -52.56
C GLY A 36 -4.99 -6.46 -52.48
N ALA A 37 -5.58 -7.66 -52.46
CA ALA A 37 -7.02 -7.83 -52.31
C ALA A 37 -7.50 -7.39 -50.91
N ALA A 38 -6.84 -7.86 -49.85
CA ALA A 38 -7.16 -7.49 -48.46
C ALA A 38 -7.02 -5.97 -48.22
N ALA A 39 -6.06 -5.31 -48.87
CA ALA A 39 -5.86 -3.86 -48.77
C ALA A 39 -7.02 -3.04 -49.36
N THR A 40 -7.87 -3.65 -50.21
CA THR A 40 -9.06 -2.98 -50.76
C THR A 40 -10.30 -3.13 -49.89
N ASP A 41 -10.26 -3.96 -48.85
CA ASP A 41 -11.36 -4.07 -47.89
C ASP A 41 -11.63 -2.70 -47.25
N ARG A 42 -12.90 -2.31 -47.18
CA ARG A 42 -13.34 -1.03 -46.62
C ARG A 42 -12.84 -0.81 -45.20
N ALA A 43 -12.74 -1.88 -44.39
CA ALA A 43 -12.26 -1.79 -43.01
C ALA A 43 -10.78 -1.38 -42.95
N VAL A 44 -9.96 -1.85 -43.89
CA VAL A 44 -8.49 -1.71 -43.84
C VAL A 44 -7.96 -0.61 -44.77
N ALA A 45 -8.67 -0.30 -45.85
CA ALA A 45 -8.21 0.59 -46.93
C ALA A 45 -7.80 2.00 -46.48
N ALA A 46 -8.47 2.55 -45.46
CA ALA A 46 -8.13 3.86 -44.88
C ALA A 46 -7.09 3.78 -43.73
N GLN A 47 -6.88 2.60 -43.17
CA GLN A 47 -6.00 2.37 -42.03
C GLN A 47 -4.57 2.06 -42.48
N LEU A 48 -4.43 1.17 -43.48
CA LEU A 48 -3.15 0.67 -43.97
C LEU A 48 -2.18 1.79 -44.42
N PRO A 49 -2.59 2.79 -45.23
CA PRO A 49 -1.67 3.86 -45.60
C PRO A 49 -1.22 4.69 -44.39
N ARG A 50 -2.14 4.94 -43.45
CA ARG A 50 -1.86 5.73 -42.24
C ARG A 50 -0.83 5.03 -41.35
N ILE A 51 -1.03 3.75 -41.06
CA ILE A 51 -0.13 2.98 -40.18
C ILE A 51 1.25 2.78 -40.83
N LEU A 52 1.32 2.52 -42.14
CA LEU A 52 2.60 2.38 -42.84
C LEU A 52 3.39 3.70 -42.90
N ALA A 53 2.71 4.84 -43.03
CA ALA A 53 3.35 6.15 -42.97
C ALA A 53 3.82 6.53 -41.57
N CYS A 54 3.00 6.22 -40.57
CA CYS A 54 3.19 6.75 -39.21
C CYS A 54 3.97 5.80 -38.30
N SER A 55 4.07 4.50 -38.60
CA SER A 55 4.84 3.55 -37.80
C SER A 55 5.83 2.77 -38.69
N PRO A 56 7.09 3.25 -38.80
CA PRO A 56 8.18 2.46 -39.34
C PRO A 56 8.33 1.07 -38.70
N PHE A 57 7.99 0.92 -37.42
CA PHE A 57 7.95 -0.38 -36.74
C PHE A 57 6.97 -1.35 -37.42
N VAL A 58 5.71 -0.96 -37.61
CA VAL A 58 4.70 -1.81 -38.26
C VAL A 58 5.06 -2.06 -39.72
N ALA A 59 5.56 -1.05 -40.43
CA ALA A 59 6.00 -1.19 -41.82
C ALA A 59 7.12 -2.23 -41.97
N GLU A 60 8.15 -2.16 -41.13
CA GLU A 60 9.28 -3.10 -41.18
C GLU A 60 8.89 -4.51 -40.72
N LEU A 61 8.05 -4.64 -39.68
CA LEU A 61 7.54 -5.94 -39.25
C LEU A 61 6.67 -6.60 -40.34
N SER A 62 5.80 -5.82 -40.97
CA SER A 62 4.97 -6.27 -42.09
C SER A 62 5.81 -6.70 -43.30
N ARG A 63 6.93 -6.00 -43.55
CA ARG A 63 7.87 -6.35 -44.63
C ARG A 63 8.59 -7.67 -44.34
N ARG A 64 8.99 -7.90 -43.09
CA ARG A 64 9.65 -9.15 -42.67
C ARG A 64 8.69 -10.33 -42.57
N LYS A 65 7.44 -10.07 -42.18
CA LYS A 65 6.39 -11.09 -41.97
C LYS A 65 5.10 -10.73 -42.72
N PRO A 66 5.09 -10.76 -44.07
CA PRO A 66 3.92 -10.39 -44.86
C PRO A 66 2.72 -11.32 -44.63
N ALA A 67 2.95 -12.59 -44.28
CA ALA A 67 1.89 -13.53 -43.94
C ALA A 67 1.16 -13.14 -42.64
N LEU A 68 1.89 -12.62 -41.64
CA LEU A 68 1.30 -12.10 -40.40
C LEU A 68 0.42 -10.89 -40.68
N LEU A 69 0.86 -9.98 -41.57
CA LEU A 69 0.05 -8.84 -41.97
C LEU A 69 -1.26 -9.30 -42.62
N LEU A 70 -1.20 -10.23 -43.57
CA LEU A 70 -2.39 -10.77 -44.24
C LEU A 70 -3.35 -11.42 -43.23
N GLU A 71 -2.82 -12.24 -42.32
CA GLU A 71 -3.62 -12.91 -41.30
C GLU A 71 -4.37 -11.92 -40.40
N LEU A 72 -3.73 -10.82 -40.02
CA LEU A 72 -4.37 -9.77 -39.21
C LEU A 72 -5.40 -8.97 -40.01
N MET A 73 -5.16 -8.73 -41.30
CA MET A 73 -6.11 -8.04 -42.19
C MET A 73 -7.37 -8.87 -42.42
N ASP A 74 -7.24 -10.18 -42.64
CA ASP A 74 -8.35 -11.09 -42.92
C ASP A 74 -9.05 -11.61 -41.64
N GLY A 75 -8.29 -11.77 -40.55
CA GLY A 75 -8.77 -12.38 -39.30
C GLY A 75 -9.70 -11.50 -38.46
N GLY A 76 -9.88 -10.22 -38.80
CA GLY A 76 -10.78 -9.29 -38.10
C GLY A 76 -10.25 -8.77 -36.75
N ASP A 77 -9.16 -9.33 -36.22
CA ASP A 77 -8.57 -8.94 -34.94
C ASP A 77 -8.11 -7.47 -34.90
N LEU A 78 -7.77 -6.87 -36.05
CA LEU A 78 -7.46 -5.44 -36.14
C LEU A 78 -8.66 -4.55 -35.77
N GLN A 79 -9.89 -5.02 -36.03
CA GLN A 79 -11.10 -4.21 -35.90
C GLN A 79 -11.82 -4.38 -34.56
N ARG A 80 -11.43 -5.36 -33.73
CA ARG A 80 -12.08 -5.64 -32.44
C ARG A 80 -11.14 -5.45 -31.25
N SER A 81 -11.72 -5.12 -30.10
CA SER A 81 -11.07 -5.26 -28.79
C SER A 81 -11.01 -6.75 -28.41
N LEU A 82 -9.92 -7.16 -27.76
CA LEU A 82 -9.81 -8.50 -27.18
C LEU A 82 -10.24 -8.48 -25.70
N GLU A 83 -10.79 -9.59 -25.23
CA GLU A 83 -11.15 -9.79 -23.82
C GLU A 83 -9.95 -10.28 -22.99
N GLU A 84 -10.02 -10.13 -21.66
CA GLU A 84 -8.93 -10.40 -20.71
C GLU A 84 -8.36 -11.83 -20.83
N GLY A 85 -9.20 -12.83 -21.07
CA GLY A 85 -8.76 -14.22 -21.23
C GLY A 85 -8.23 -14.57 -22.62
N GLU A 86 -8.51 -13.77 -23.66
CA GLU A 86 -8.17 -14.15 -25.04
C GLU A 86 -6.66 -14.19 -25.30
N PHE A 87 -5.88 -13.28 -24.69
CA PHE A 87 -4.42 -13.26 -24.84
C PHE A 87 -3.78 -14.55 -24.31
N ARG A 88 -4.08 -14.92 -23.06
CA ARG A 88 -3.52 -16.13 -22.45
C ARG A 88 -4.01 -17.39 -23.15
N ASN A 89 -5.30 -17.49 -23.45
CA ASN A 89 -5.85 -18.65 -24.14
C ASN A 89 -5.27 -18.84 -25.56
N ALA A 90 -5.01 -17.75 -26.29
CA ALA A 90 -4.38 -17.81 -27.60
C ALA A 90 -2.90 -18.23 -27.49
N LEU A 91 -2.18 -17.69 -26.50
CA LEU A 91 -0.79 -18.05 -26.26
C LEU A 91 -0.63 -19.52 -25.87
N GLN A 92 -1.50 -20.04 -24.99
CA GLN A 92 -1.53 -21.45 -24.62
C GLN A 92 -1.73 -22.35 -25.84
N ARG A 93 -2.68 -22.03 -26.72
CA ARG A 93 -2.88 -22.79 -27.96
C ARG A 93 -1.64 -22.79 -28.84
N SER A 94 -0.93 -21.67 -28.96
CA SER A 94 0.33 -21.61 -29.71
C SER A 94 1.45 -22.43 -29.06
N LEU A 95 1.47 -22.57 -27.73
CA LEU A 95 2.45 -23.40 -27.01
C LEU A 95 2.12 -24.90 -27.05
N GLU A 96 0.86 -25.26 -27.31
CA GLU A 96 0.41 -26.65 -27.48
C GLU A 96 0.70 -27.21 -28.89
N GLU A 97 1.08 -26.36 -29.85
CA GLU A 97 1.43 -26.79 -31.21
C GLU A 97 2.67 -27.70 -31.23
N GLU A 98 2.67 -28.70 -32.10
CA GLU A 98 3.77 -29.66 -32.21
C GLU A 98 5.07 -28.95 -32.64
N GLY A 99 6.11 -29.06 -31.80
CA GLY A 99 7.39 -28.39 -32.03
C GLY A 99 7.46 -26.94 -31.56
N ALA A 100 6.46 -26.44 -30.83
CA ALA A 100 6.51 -25.11 -30.24
C ALA A 100 7.64 -25.01 -29.19
N GLU A 101 8.51 -24.01 -29.38
CA GLU A 101 9.51 -23.63 -28.39
C GLU A 101 9.03 -22.38 -27.64
N LEU A 102 9.06 -22.40 -26.29
CA LEU A 102 8.56 -21.30 -25.46
C LEU A 102 9.12 -19.94 -25.91
N GLU A 103 10.45 -19.81 -25.99
CA GLU A 103 11.12 -18.54 -26.26
C GLU A 103 10.73 -17.96 -27.63
N SER A 104 10.68 -18.78 -28.67
CA SER A 104 10.30 -18.36 -30.02
C SER A 104 8.81 -17.98 -30.09
N THR A 105 7.97 -18.78 -29.45
CA THR A 105 6.51 -18.60 -29.41
C THR A 105 6.14 -17.28 -28.72
N LEU A 106 6.71 -16.99 -27.55
CA LEU A 106 6.48 -15.73 -26.83
C LEU A 106 6.84 -14.50 -27.68
N ARG A 107 7.96 -14.54 -28.41
CA ARG A 107 8.41 -13.42 -29.26
C ARG A 107 7.52 -13.24 -30.48
N CYS A 108 7.15 -14.32 -31.14
CA CYS A 108 6.22 -14.26 -32.27
C CYS A 108 4.83 -13.76 -31.83
N PHE A 109 4.36 -14.20 -30.67
CA PHE A 109 3.10 -13.74 -30.08
C PHE A 109 3.14 -12.25 -29.76
N ARG A 110 4.24 -11.78 -29.13
CA ARG A 110 4.47 -10.35 -28.88
C ARG A 110 4.48 -9.53 -30.16
N GLN A 111 5.18 -9.98 -31.20
CA GLN A 111 5.19 -9.28 -32.49
C GLN A 111 3.79 -9.14 -33.10
N ARG A 112 3.00 -10.23 -33.11
CA ARG A 112 1.61 -10.22 -33.58
C ARG A 112 0.79 -9.16 -32.84
N HIS A 113 0.78 -9.23 -31.51
CA HIS A 113 -0.09 -8.39 -30.71
C HIS A 113 0.39 -6.94 -30.66
N MET A 114 1.70 -6.67 -30.67
CA MET A 114 2.21 -5.31 -30.77
C MET A 114 1.90 -4.67 -32.13
N LEU A 115 1.92 -5.42 -33.23
CA LEU A 115 1.46 -4.93 -34.53
C LEU A 115 0.00 -4.51 -34.43
N ARG A 116 -0.87 -5.39 -33.90
CA ARG A 116 -2.29 -5.10 -33.70
C ARG A 116 -2.53 -3.90 -32.78
N ILE A 117 -1.86 -3.84 -31.63
CA ILE A 117 -2.04 -2.76 -30.64
C ILE A 117 -1.65 -1.42 -31.25
N VAL A 118 -0.46 -1.32 -31.85
CA VAL A 118 0.01 -0.08 -32.50
C VAL A 118 -0.89 0.30 -33.68
N TRP A 119 -1.38 -0.68 -34.44
CA TRP A 119 -2.34 -0.43 -35.52
C TRP A 119 -3.63 0.21 -34.99
N ARG A 120 -4.24 -0.39 -33.97
CA ARG A 120 -5.49 0.09 -33.36
C ARG A 120 -5.32 1.47 -32.76
N ASP A 121 -4.23 1.71 -32.04
CA ASP A 121 -3.91 2.99 -31.42
C ASP A 121 -3.71 4.09 -32.48
N PHE A 122 -2.83 3.87 -33.47
CA PHE A 122 -2.48 4.88 -34.48
C PHE A 122 -3.64 5.19 -35.43
N CYS A 123 -4.56 4.24 -35.62
CA CYS A 123 -5.78 4.41 -36.39
C CYS A 123 -6.99 4.85 -35.56
N ARG A 124 -6.81 5.10 -34.24
CA ARG A 124 -7.87 5.53 -33.31
C ARG A 124 -9.08 4.59 -33.26
N LEU A 125 -8.80 3.28 -33.37
CA LEU A 125 -9.76 2.19 -33.17
C LEU A 125 -9.83 1.72 -31.71
N ALA A 126 -8.80 2.04 -30.94
CA ALA A 126 -8.68 1.83 -29.51
C ALA A 126 -8.43 3.19 -28.85
N ASP A 127 -9.03 3.43 -27.69
CA ASP A 127 -8.66 4.56 -26.85
C ASP A 127 -7.42 4.22 -26.00
N THR A 128 -6.87 5.23 -25.31
CA THR A 128 -5.68 5.08 -24.47
C THR A 128 -5.83 3.94 -23.45
N LEU A 129 -7.02 3.78 -22.87
CA LEU A 129 -7.27 2.81 -21.81
C LEU A 129 -7.31 1.38 -22.36
N GLU A 130 -7.88 1.20 -23.56
CA GLU A 130 -7.81 -0.07 -24.27
C GLU A 130 -6.36 -0.41 -24.66
N THR A 131 -5.59 0.55 -25.21
CA THR A 131 -4.19 0.35 -25.61
C THR A 131 -3.32 -0.12 -24.42
N VAL A 132 -3.43 0.53 -23.27
CA VAL A 132 -2.62 0.15 -22.10
C VAL A 132 -3.08 -1.16 -21.47
N ARG A 133 -4.39 -1.43 -21.47
CA ARG A 133 -4.96 -2.68 -21.00
C ARG A 133 -4.47 -3.85 -21.85
N ASP A 134 -4.60 -3.77 -23.18
CA ASP A 134 -4.17 -4.83 -24.09
C ASP A 134 -2.66 -5.09 -23.97
N THR A 135 -1.87 -4.04 -23.77
CA THR A 135 -0.42 -4.17 -23.54
C THR A 135 -0.10 -4.85 -22.21
N SER A 136 -0.82 -4.49 -21.14
CA SER A 136 -0.69 -5.14 -19.83
C SER A 136 -1.12 -6.60 -19.86
N LEU A 137 -2.23 -6.93 -20.54
CA LEU A 137 -2.72 -8.29 -20.67
C LEU A 137 -1.77 -9.18 -21.48
N LEU A 138 -1.16 -8.63 -22.53
CA LEU A 138 -0.10 -9.31 -23.27
C LEU A 138 1.08 -9.64 -22.36
N ALA A 139 1.55 -8.69 -21.55
CA ALA A 139 2.64 -8.90 -20.61
C ALA A 139 2.27 -9.94 -19.53
N GLU A 140 1.08 -9.85 -18.93
CA GLU A 140 0.58 -10.80 -17.93
C GLU A 140 0.51 -12.23 -18.51
N ALA A 141 0.01 -12.39 -19.73
CA ALA A 141 -0.04 -13.69 -20.40
C ALA A 141 1.37 -14.27 -20.63
N CYS A 142 2.32 -13.46 -21.14
CA CYS A 142 3.70 -13.92 -21.34
C CYS A 142 4.41 -14.27 -20.02
N ILE A 143 4.19 -13.50 -18.95
CA ILE A 143 4.75 -13.79 -17.62
C ILE A 143 4.20 -15.11 -17.08
N ALA A 144 2.88 -15.30 -17.17
CA ALA A 144 2.22 -16.50 -16.65
C ALA A 144 2.71 -17.77 -17.36
N GLU A 145 2.73 -17.78 -18.69
CA GLU A 145 3.16 -18.97 -19.46
C GLU A 145 4.66 -19.24 -19.31
N ALA A 146 5.50 -18.20 -19.23
CA ALA A 146 6.92 -18.38 -18.94
C ALA A 146 7.13 -18.97 -17.54
N LEU A 147 6.36 -18.50 -16.55
CA LEU A 147 6.41 -19.03 -15.19
C LEU A 147 5.99 -20.49 -15.14
N ASP A 148 4.83 -20.83 -15.69
CA ASP A 148 4.28 -22.19 -15.68
C ASP A 148 5.25 -23.18 -16.33
N TYR A 149 5.85 -22.81 -17.46
CA TYR A 149 6.85 -23.64 -18.15
C TYR A 149 8.10 -23.88 -17.30
N HIS A 150 8.73 -22.82 -16.76
CA HIS A 150 9.97 -22.97 -16.00
C HIS A 150 9.76 -23.61 -14.64
N HIS A 151 8.61 -23.38 -14.02
CA HIS A 151 8.21 -24.04 -12.78
C HIS A 151 8.06 -25.55 -13.03
N GLY A 152 7.21 -25.96 -13.97
CA GLY A 152 6.97 -27.37 -14.28
C GLY A 152 8.23 -28.13 -14.70
N ALA A 153 9.11 -27.50 -15.49
CA ALA A 153 10.38 -28.10 -15.90
C ALA A 153 11.33 -28.38 -14.71
N LEU A 154 11.32 -27.52 -13.69
CA LEU A 154 12.13 -27.72 -12.48
C LEU A 154 11.47 -28.71 -11.52
N GLU A 155 10.14 -28.71 -11.39
CA GLU A 155 9.41 -29.71 -10.59
C GLU A 155 9.67 -31.13 -11.08
N GLN A 156 9.64 -31.36 -12.40
CA GLN A 156 9.96 -32.67 -12.99
C GLN A 156 11.36 -33.19 -12.61
N ARG A 157 12.30 -32.28 -12.31
CA ARG A 157 13.70 -32.61 -12.01
C ARG A 157 14.02 -32.67 -10.53
N PHE A 158 13.39 -31.82 -9.71
CA PHE A 158 13.75 -31.62 -8.31
C PHE A 158 12.59 -31.88 -7.33
N GLY A 159 11.40 -32.24 -7.82
CA GLY A 159 10.19 -32.37 -7.01
C GLY A 159 9.50 -31.04 -6.74
N VAL A 160 8.38 -31.10 -6.04
CA VAL A 160 7.55 -29.95 -5.69
C VAL A 160 8.17 -29.21 -4.50
N PRO A 161 8.32 -27.87 -4.55
CA PRO A 161 8.77 -27.09 -3.39
C PRO A 161 7.71 -27.13 -2.28
N ARG A 162 8.10 -27.57 -1.08
CA ARG A 162 7.21 -27.71 0.08
C ARG A 162 7.53 -26.67 1.15
N GLY A 163 6.52 -26.11 1.79
CA GLY A 163 6.69 -25.22 2.95
C GLY A 163 7.31 -25.99 4.13
N ARG A 164 8.21 -25.35 4.87
CA ARG A 164 8.87 -25.95 6.04
C ARG A 164 7.87 -26.25 7.14
N ASP A 165 6.95 -25.31 7.39
CA ASP A 165 6.05 -25.36 8.54
C ASP A 165 4.70 -25.96 8.14
N SER A 166 4.17 -25.57 6.97
CA SER A 166 2.89 -26.11 6.46
C SER A 166 2.99 -27.48 5.80
N GLY A 167 4.12 -27.79 5.14
CA GLY A 167 4.22 -28.95 4.24
C GLY A 167 3.42 -28.81 2.93
N GLU A 168 2.81 -27.66 2.68
CA GLU A 168 2.00 -27.41 1.49
C GLU A 168 2.86 -27.04 0.27
N PRO A 169 2.42 -27.35 -0.97
CA PRO A 169 3.09 -26.90 -2.19
C PRO A 169 3.24 -25.38 -2.23
N GLN A 170 4.42 -24.91 -2.57
CA GLN A 170 4.74 -23.49 -2.66
C GLN A 170 4.75 -23.04 -4.12
N GLN A 171 4.29 -21.81 -4.38
CA GLN A 171 4.31 -21.23 -5.72
C GLN A 171 5.02 -19.89 -5.73
N LEU A 172 5.63 -19.56 -6.87
CA LEU A 172 6.22 -18.25 -7.10
C LEU A 172 5.12 -17.26 -7.46
N ILE A 173 5.02 -16.19 -6.69
CA ILE A 173 4.16 -15.04 -6.95
C ILE A 173 5.01 -13.97 -7.62
N VAL A 174 4.57 -13.53 -8.79
CA VAL A 174 5.12 -12.38 -9.48
C VAL A 174 4.27 -11.16 -9.12
N LEU A 175 4.86 -10.21 -8.41
CA LEU A 175 4.29 -8.88 -8.21
C LEU A 175 4.67 -7.99 -9.38
N ALA A 176 3.68 -7.56 -10.15
CA ALA A 176 3.84 -6.49 -11.11
C ALA A 176 3.82 -5.14 -10.38
N MET A 177 4.81 -4.31 -10.69
CA MET A 177 5.00 -3.00 -10.10
C MET A 177 4.68 -1.90 -11.14
N GLY A 178 4.67 -0.65 -10.67
CA GLY A 178 4.57 0.51 -11.55
C GLY A 178 3.39 0.44 -12.53
N LYS A 179 3.68 0.64 -13.82
CA LYS A 179 2.65 0.67 -14.87
C LYS A 179 1.93 -0.66 -15.06
N LEU A 180 2.66 -1.79 -15.02
CA LEU A 180 2.04 -3.10 -15.18
C LEU A 180 1.13 -3.44 -13.99
N GLY A 181 1.58 -3.12 -12.79
CA GLY A 181 0.78 -3.32 -11.57
C GLY A 181 -0.55 -2.55 -11.60
N ALA A 182 -0.54 -1.34 -12.16
CA ALA A 182 -1.72 -0.52 -12.41
C ALA A 182 -2.51 -0.85 -13.70
N ARG A 183 -2.13 -1.88 -14.47
CA ARG A 183 -2.73 -2.19 -15.81
C ARG A 183 -2.69 -1.01 -16.79
N GLU A 184 -1.64 -0.23 -16.68
CA GLU A 184 -1.37 0.97 -17.47
C GLU A 184 -0.04 0.81 -18.22
N LEU A 185 0.30 -0.38 -18.75
CA LEU A 185 1.57 -0.56 -19.46
C LEU A 185 1.55 0.16 -20.82
N ASN A 186 2.59 0.93 -21.14
CA ASN A 186 2.69 1.56 -22.47
C ASN A 186 3.23 0.59 -23.52
N VAL A 187 3.01 0.94 -24.79
CA VAL A 187 3.44 0.24 -26.00
C VAL A 187 4.90 -0.24 -25.92
N SER A 188 5.83 0.59 -25.44
CA SER A 188 7.24 0.21 -25.29
C SER A 188 7.75 0.63 -23.90
N SER A 189 7.46 -0.21 -22.91
CA SER A 189 7.90 -0.04 -21.52
C SER A 189 8.50 -1.32 -20.94
N ASP A 190 9.41 -1.13 -19.99
CA ASP A 190 9.90 -2.21 -19.15
C ASP A 190 8.78 -2.72 -18.24
N ILE A 191 8.88 -3.99 -17.84
CA ILE A 191 8.02 -4.58 -16.82
C ILE A 191 8.80 -4.68 -15.51
N ASP A 192 8.35 -3.89 -14.53
CA ASP A 192 8.93 -3.85 -13.20
C ASP A 192 8.35 -5.00 -12.36
N LEU A 193 9.18 -5.95 -11.90
CA LEU A 193 8.72 -7.16 -11.20
C LEU A 193 9.42 -7.36 -9.84
N ILE A 194 8.70 -7.96 -8.90
CA ILE A 194 9.25 -8.54 -7.65
C ILE A 194 8.78 -9.98 -7.55
N PHE A 195 9.67 -10.89 -7.17
CA PHE A 195 9.34 -12.31 -6.99
C PHE A 195 9.26 -12.68 -5.51
N ALA A 196 8.15 -13.29 -5.11
CA ALA A 196 7.86 -13.68 -3.75
C ALA A 196 7.33 -15.11 -3.67
N TYR A 197 7.51 -15.79 -2.54
CA TYR A 197 6.88 -17.09 -2.25
C TYR A 197 6.50 -17.17 -0.77
N PRO A 198 5.54 -18.02 -0.35
CA PRO A 198 5.04 -17.96 1.02
C PRO A 198 6.08 -18.38 2.07
N GLU A 199 6.56 -19.62 2.01
CA GLU A 199 7.39 -20.22 3.05
C GLU A 199 8.75 -20.73 2.55
N SER A 200 9.77 -20.56 3.40
CA SER A 200 11.02 -21.32 3.30
C SER A 200 10.77 -22.82 3.36
N GLY A 201 11.64 -23.63 2.77
CA GLY A 201 11.50 -25.08 2.74
C GLY A 201 12.42 -25.71 1.72
N ASN A 202 12.11 -26.94 1.31
CA ASN A 202 12.87 -27.67 0.29
C ASN A 202 11.93 -28.38 -0.68
N THR A 203 12.45 -28.70 -1.86
CA THR A 203 11.76 -29.57 -2.82
C THR A 203 11.74 -31.02 -2.34
N ASP A 204 10.67 -31.75 -2.68
CA ASP A 204 10.44 -33.14 -2.23
C ASP A 204 11.03 -34.22 -3.16
N GLY A 205 11.89 -33.85 -4.11
CA GLY A 205 12.50 -34.79 -5.06
C GLY A 205 13.45 -35.80 -4.42
N GLU A 206 13.30 -37.08 -4.80
CA GLU A 206 14.04 -38.22 -4.21
C GLU A 206 15.55 -38.17 -4.46
N ASN A 207 15.97 -37.69 -5.63
CA ASN A 207 17.39 -37.73 -6.05
C ASN A 207 18.19 -36.51 -5.57
N LYS A 208 17.57 -35.33 -5.57
CA LYS A 208 18.22 -34.06 -5.19
C LYS A 208 17.17 -33.04 -4.77
N GLN A 209 17.30 -32.59 -3.53
CA GLN A 209 16.50 -31.51 -2.97
C GLN A 209 17.20 -30.16 -3.19
N LEU A 210 16.42 -29.14 -3.49
CA LEU A 210 16.85 -27.74 -3.48
C LEU A 210 16.11 -27.01 -2.37
N SER A 211 16.71 -25.96 -1.80
CA SER A 211 15.92 -25.04 -0.99
C SER A 211 14.89 -24.33 -1.86
N ASN A 212 13.75 -23.92 -1.29
CA ASN A 212 12.73 -23.15 -2.02
C ASN A 212 13.33 -21.88 -2.61
N GLU A 213 14.22 -21.19 -1.90
CA GLU A 213 14.94 -20.01 -2.39
C GLU A 213 15.76 -20.34 -3.66
N GLU A 214 16.53 -21.44 -3.65
CA GLU A 214 17.32 -21.85 -4.81
C GLU A 214 16.44 -22.28 -5.98
N PHE A 215 15.37 -23.04 -5.71
CA PHE A 215 14.39 -23.45 -6.71
C PHE A 215 13.77 -22.24 -7.40
N PHE A 216 13.20 -21.32 -6.62
CA PHE A 216 12.52 -20.13 -7.14
C PHE A 216 13.48 -19.11 -7.76
N THR A 217 14.73 -19.01 -7.29
CA THR A 217 15.75 -18.21 -7.98
C THR A 217 16.00 -18.73 -9.39
N ARG A 218 16.01 -20.06 -9.59
CA ARG A 218 16.18 -20.65 -10.93
C ARG A 218 14.95 -20.46 -11.80
N VAL A 219 13.74 -20.62 -11.25
CA VAL A 219 12.48 -20.30 -11.95
C VAL A 219 12.50 -18.83 -12.41
N GLY A 220 12.75 -17.90 -11.49
CA GLY A 220 12.78 -16.47 -11.78
C GLY A 220 13.81 -16.08 -12.84
N ARG A 221 15.01 -16.68 -12.81
CA ARG A 221 16.01 -16.49 -13.88
C ARG A 221 15.54 -17.01 -15.24
N GLY A 222 14.85 -18.15 -15.27
CA GLY A 222 14.23 -18.70 -16.48
C GLY A 222 13.21 -17.72 -17.06
N VAL A 223 12.28 -17.24 -16.23
CA VAL A 223 11.26 -16.25 -16.62
C VAL A 223 11.90 -14.97 -17.18
N ILE A 224 12.91 -14.41 -16.50
CA ILE A 224 13.62 -13.22 -16.99
C ILE A 224 14.27 -13.49 -18.35
N SER A 225 14.96 -14.63 -18.50
CA SER A 225 15.61 -15.01 -19.76
C SER A 225 14.61 -15.16 -20.91
N ALA A 226 13.47 -15.81 -20.65
CA ALA A 226 12.43 -16.03 -21.64
C ALA A 226 11.85 -14.71 -22.17
N LEU A 227 11.74 -13.70 -21.32
CA LEU A 227 11.13 -12.41 -21.63
C LEU A 227 12.11 -11.38 -22.22
N ASP A 228 13.30 -11.23 -21.63
CA ASP A 228 14.22 -10.10 -21.90
C ASP A 228 15.31 -10.40 -22.94
N GLN A 229 15.72 -11.67 -23.06
CA GLN A 229 16.83 -12.02 -23.96
C GLN A 229 16.51 -11.65 -25.43
N ILE A 230 17.50 -11.08 -26.14
CA ILE A 230 17.32 -10.73 -27.56
C ILE A 230 17.74 -11.93 -28.43
N THR A 231 16.80 -12.46 -29.22
CA THR A 231 17.03 -13.51 -30.23
C THR A 231 16.85 -12.94 -31.65
N ALA A 232 16.87 -13.80 -32.68
CA ALA A 232 16.58 -13.40 -34.06
C ALA A 232 15.16 -12.80 -34.22
N GLU A 233 14.22 -13.25 -33.41
CA GLU A 233 12.84 -12.78 -33.31
C GLU A 233 12.70 -11.54 -32.38
N GLY A 234 13.79 -11.07 -31.78
CA GLY A 234 13.81 -9.92 -30.87
C GLY A 234 13.62 -10.33 -29.41
N PHE A 235 12.86 -9.53 -28.65
CA PHE A 235 12.58 -9.74 -27.22
C PHE A 235 11.06 -9.68 -26.98
N VAL A 236 10.62 -10.14 -25.81
CA VAL A 236 9.20 -10.06 -25.40
C VAL A 236 8.98 -8.75 -24.64
N PHE A 237 9.57 -8.63 -23.45
CA PHE A 237 9.56 -7.44 -22.60
C PHE A 237 10.88 -7.32 -21.86
N ARG A 238 11.36 -6.09 -21.71
CA ARG A 238 12.51 -5.79 -20.86
C ARG A 238 12.08 -5.90 -19.40
N VAL A 239 12.84 -6.65 -18.60
CA VAL A 239 12.48 -6.91 -17.20
C VAL A 239 13.33 -6.06 -16.27
N ASP A 240 12.69 -5.29 -15.40
CA ASP A 240 13.35 -4.51 -14.36
C ASP A 240 13.06 -5.11 -12.97
N MET A 241 14.12 -5.56 -12.29
CA MET A 241 14.03 -6.15 -10.95
C MET A 241 14.50 -5.20 -9.85
N ARG A 242 14.77 -3.92 -10.14
CA ARG A 242 15.45 -2.99 -9.21
C ARG A 242 14.58 -2.52 -8.04
N LEU A 243 13.26 -2.66 -8.14
CA LEU A 243 12.33 -2.31 -7.07
C LEU A 243 12.21 -3.36 -5.96
N ARG A 244 12.87 -4.52 -6.11
CA ARG A 244 12.90 -5.56 -5.06
C ARG A 244 13.73 -5.09 -3.85
N PRO A 245 13.50 -5.67 -2.66
CA PRO A 245 14.30 -5.36 -1.47
C PRO A 245 15.80 -5.40 -1.71
N TYR A 246 16.51 -4.42 -1.16
CA TYR A 246 17.95 -4.22 -1.35
C TYR A 246 18.40 -3.94 -2.80
N GLY A 247 17.45 -3.71 -3.72
CA GLY A 247 17.71 -3.37 -5.12
C GLY A 247 18.55 -4.41 -5.85
N GLU A 248 19.49 -3.96 -6.69
CA GLU A 248 20.33 -4.85 -7.50
C GLU A 248 21.21 -5.81 -6.69
N SER A 249 21.57 -5.43 -5.46
CA SER A 249 22.40 -6.24 -4.57
C SER A 249 21.60 -7.26 -3.75
N GLY A 250 20.26 -7.17 -3.76
CA GLY A 250 19.36 -8.09 -3.07
C GLY A 250 19.19 -9.43 -3.76
N ALA A 251 18.71 -10.41 -3.00
CA ALA A 251 18.25 -11.69 -3.53
C ALA A 251 17.20 -11.47 -4.64
N LEU A 252 17.12 -12.42 -5.58
CA LEU A 252 16.16 -12.29 -6.68
C LEU A 252 14.72 -12.57 -6.22
N VAL A 253 14.58 -13.46 -5.23
CA VAL A 253 13.32 -13.95 -4.69
C VAL A 253 13.35 -13.81 -3.17
N HIS A 254 12.21 -13.55 -2.55
CA HIS A 254 12.07 -13.46 -1.10
C HIS A 254 10.86 -14.26 -0.63
N ASN A 255 10.96 -14.86 0.56
CA ASN A 255 9.77 -15.40 1.22
C ASN A 255 8.94 -14.27 1.87
N PHE A 256 7.70 -14.53 2.27
CA PHE A 256 6.83 -13.50 2.85
C PHE A 256 7.40 -12.89 4.13
N ALA A 257 7.93 -13.73 5.03
CA ALA A 257 8.52 -13.27 6.29
C ALA A 257 9.69 -12.29 6.07
N ALA A 258 10.57 -12.56 5.09
CA ALA A 258 11.69 -11.70 4.75
C ALA A 258 11.25 -10.39 4.08
N LEU A 259 10.17 -10.42 3.28
CA LEU A 259 9.57 -9.20 2.73
C LEU A 259 8.97 -8.33 3.84
N GLU A 260 8.22 -8.94 4.75
CA GLU A 260 7.59 -8.25 5.88
C GLU A 260 8.65 -7.60 6.79
N GLU A 261 9.67 -8.37 7.20
CA GLU A 261 10.79 -7.87 8.01
C GLU A 261 11.49 -6.69 7.33
N TYR A 262 11.78 -6.81 6.03
CA TYR A 262 12.44 -5.74 5.28
C TYR A 262 11.62 -4.44 5.26
N TYR A 263 10.34 -4.52 4.88
CA TYR A 263 9.53 -3.32 4.76
C TYR A 263 9.19 -2.72 6.13
N GLN A 264 9.05 -3.54 7.17
CA GLN A 264 8.82 -3.06 8.52
C GLN A 264 10.04 -2.33 9.11
N ASP A 265 11.25 -2.88 8.93
CA ASP A 265 12.44 -2.37 9.60
C ASP A 265 13.24 -1.37 8.75
N GLN A 266 13.24 -1.54 7.42
CA GLN A 266 14.13 -0.81 6.50
C GLN A 266 13.38 -0.04 5.40
N GLY A 267 12.06 -0.22 5.28
CA GLY A 267 11.28 0.31 4.17
C GLY A 267 11.19 1.84 4.14
N ARG A 268 11.56 2.40 2.98
CA ARG A 268 11.66 3.84 2.72
C ARG A 268 10.37 4.40 2.12
N ASP A 269 10.20 5.72 2.18
CA ASP A 269 8.97 6.36 1.70
C ASP A 269 8.75 6.27 0.19
N TRP A 270 9.83 6.32 -0.60
CA TRP A 270 9.71 6.10 -2.04
C TRP A 270 9.31 4.65 -2.37
N GLU A 271 9.62 3.68 -1.50
CA GLU A 271 9.17 2.28 -1.68
C GLU A 271 7.68 2.16 -1.41
N ARG A 272 7.14 2.92 -0.45
CA ARG A 272 5.68 3.06 -0.25
C ARG A 272 5.04 3.59 -1.53
N TYR A 273 5.60 4.66 -2.10
CA TYR A 273 5.13 5.23 -3.36
C TYR A 273 5.11 4.21 -4.52
N ALA A 274 6.15 3.37 -4.63
CA ALA A 274 6.22 2.32 -5.65
C ALA A 274 5.21 1.19 -5.40
N LEU A 275 5.05 0.74 -4.15
CA LEU A 275 4.18 -0.37 -3.77
C LEU A 275 2.68 -0.06 -3.86
N ILE A 276 2.27 1.22 -3.95
CA ILE A 276 0.87 1.59 -4.25
C ILE A 276 0.36 0.87 -5.49
N LYS A 277 1.22 0.76 -6.52
CA LYS A 277 0.86 0.12 -7.78
C LYS A 277 1.10 -1.39 -7.78
N ALA A 278 1.62 -1.99 -6.70
CA ALA A 278 1.95 -3.41 -6.66
C ALA A 278 0.70 -4.29 -6.79
N ARG A 279 0.78 -5.29 -7.67
CA ARG A 279 -0.29 -6.27 -7.90
C ARG A 279 0.28 -7.65 -8.22
N PRO A 280 -0.13 -8.71 -7.52
CA PRO A 280 0.14 -10.08 -7.93
C PRO A 280 -0.47 -10.37 -9.31
N VAL A 281 0.33 -10.89 -10.25
CA VAL A 281 -0.11 -11.30 -11.59
C VAL A 281 -0.06 -12.82 -11.79
N THR A 282 0.58 -13.55 -10.87
CA THR A 282 0.65 -15.02 -10.85
C THR A 282 0.52 -15.56 -9.43
N GLY A 283 0.46 -16.88 -9.32
CA GLY A 283 0.40 -17.61 -8.06
C GLY A 283 -1.02 -17.79 -7.54
N ASP A 284 -1.11 -18.52 -6.43
CA ASP A 284 -2.36 -18.82 -5.77
C ASP A 284 -3.06 -17.54 -5.23
N PRO A 285 -4.37 -17.33 -5.51
CA PRO A 285 -5.09 -16.15 -5.06
C PRO A 285 -5.12 -15.94 -3.54
N ASP A 286 -5.07 -17.00 -2.74
CA ASP A 286 -5.12 -16.90 -1.28
C ASP A 286 -3.76 -16.41 -0.76
N SER A 287 -2.68 -17.04 -1.23
CA SER A 287 -1.30 -16.61 -0.96
C SER A 287 -1.02 -15.18 -1.44
N ALA A 288 -1.56 -14.80 -2.60
CA ALA A 288 -1.46 -13.43 -3.12
C ALA A 288 -2.18 -12.42 -2.23
N ARG A 289 -3.35 -12.77 -1.68
CA ARG A 289 -4.09 -11.93 -0.72
C ARG A 289 -3.35 -11.81 0.61
N GLU A 290 -2.75 -12.88 1.09
CA GLU A 290 -1.90 -12.89 2.28
C GLU A 290 -0.74 -11.91 2.14
N LEU A 291 0.05 -12.03 1.07
CA LEU A 291 1.17 -11.13 0.79
C LEU A 291 0.73 -9.66 0.69
N MET A 292 -0.34 -9.38 -0.05
CA MET A 292 -0.83 -8.00 -0.15
C MET A 292 -1.40 -7.49 1.17
N GLY A 293 -1.94 -8.39 2.01
CA GLY A 293 -2.40 -8.10 3.36
C GLY A 293 -1.26 -7.68 4.29
N SER A 294 -0.13 -8.40 4.25
CA SER A 294 1.04 -8.08 5.08
C SER A 294 1.75 -6.80 4.64
N LEU A 295 1.77 -6.49 3.34
CA LEU A 295 2.36 -5.25 2.81
C LEU A 295 1.47 -4.01 3.03
N ARG A 296 0.16 -4.20 3.22
CA ARG A 296 -0.82 -3.11 3.29
C ARG A 296 -0.52 -2.08 4.40
N PRO A 297 -0.18 -2.46 5.65
CA PRO A 297 0.16 -1.51 6.71
C PRO A 297 1.39 -0.65 6.39
N PHE A 298 2.36 -1.20 5.65
CA PHE A 298 3.55 -0.46 5.22
C PHE A 298 3.21 0.61 4.18
N VAL A 299 2.40 0.25 3.17
CA VAL A 299 2.01 1.14 2.06
C VAL A 299 1.05 2.23 2.54
N TYR A 300 0.00 1.85 3.28
CA TYR A 300 -1.09 2.73 3.68
C TYR A 300 -1.13 2.91 5.20
N ARG A 301 -0.38 3.90 5.68
CA ARG A 301 -0.28 4.21 7.11
C ARG A 301 -1.64 4.63 7.67
N ARG A 302 -2.01 4.09 8.84
CA ARG A 302 -3.24 4.47 9.55
C ARG A 302 -3.19 5.91 10.07
N TYR A 303 -2.00 6.36 10.45
CA TYR A 303 -1.72 7.69 10.96
C TYR A 303 -0.73 8.38 10.02
N VAL A 304 -1.08 9.59 9.62
CA VAL A 304 -0.24 10.43 8.78
C VAL A 304 0.28 11.54 9.66
N ASP A 305 1.57 11.44 9.96
CA ASP A 305 2.34 12.50 10.60
C ASP A 305 2.84 13.49 9.54
N PHE A 306 3.37 14.62 9.99
CA PHE A 306 3.96 15.60 9.11
C PHE A 306 5.25 15.10 8.43
N GLY A 307 5.88 14.02 8.95
CA GLY A 307 7.01 13.36 8.29
C GLY A 307 6.65 12.77 6.92
N VAL A 308 5.41 12.31 6.75
CA VAL A 308 4.87 11.96 5.41
C VAL A 308 4.83 13.18 4.51
N ILE A 309 4.40 14.34 5.02
CA ILE A 309 4.32 15.58 4.25
C ILE A 309 5.73 16.07 3.86
N GLU A 310 6.70 16.03 4.77
CA GLU A 310 8.10 16.35 4.49
C GLU A 310 8.69 15.41 3.44
N SER A 311 8.43 14.11 3.57
CA SER A 311 8.86 13.12 2.58
C SER A 311 8.26 13.36 1.19
N LEU A 312 6.98 13.73 1.14
CA LEU A 312 6.31 14.14 -0.10
C LEU A 312 6.90 15.44 -0.66
N ARG A 313 7.26 16.42 0.17
CA ARG A 313 7.99 17.62 -0.27
C ARG A 313 9.36 17.24 -0.85
N GLY A 314 10.11 16.36 -0.18
CA GLY A 314 11.39 15.85 -0.66
C GLY A 314 11.27 15.15 -2.01
N MET A 315 10.25 14.31 -2.19
CA MET A 315 9.94 13.69 -3.48
C MET A 315 9.55 14.72 -4.55
N LYS A 316 8.70 15.71 -4.22
CA LYS A 316 8.33 16.83 -5.11
C LYS A 316 9.57 17.59 -5.58
N GLN A 317 10.47 17.96 -4.66
CA GLN A 317 11.71 18.66 -4.96
C GLN A 317 12.68 17.80 -5.80
N MET A 318 12.78 16.50 -5.53
CA MET A 318 13.55 15.56 -6.34
C MET A 318 13.03 15.52 -7.78
N ILE A 319 11.70 15.47 -7.94
CA ILE A 319 11.05 15.50 -9.26
C ILE A 319 11.43 16.78 -10.01
N THR A 320 11.28 17.95 -9.39
CA THR A 320 11.56 19.25 -10.04
C THR A 320 13.04 19.45 -10.34
N SER A 321 13.94 19.07 -9.43
CA SER A 321 15.39 19.23 -9.61
C SER A 321 15.95 18.34 -10.72
N GLU A 322 15.42 17.12 -10.88
CA GLU A 322 15.84 16.21 -11.95
C GLU A 322 15.54 16.79 -13.34
N VAL A 323 14.37 17.42 -13.52
CA VAL A 323 13.99 18.07 -14.78
C VAL A 323 14.96 19.18 -15.16
N ARG A 324 15.30 20.04 -14.19
CA ARG A 324 16.26 21.15 -14.39
C ARG A 324 17.64 20.63 -14.72
N ARG A 325 18.14 19.64 -13.96
CA ARG A 325 19.50 19.09 -14.10
C ARG A 325 19.72 18.39 -15.45
N ARG A 326 18.73 17.66 -15.94
CA ARG A 326 18.84 16.85 -17.18
C ARG A 326 18.32 17.55 -18.43
N GLY A 327 17.74 18.75 -18.32
CA GLY A 327 17.22 19.50 -19.47
C GLY A 327 16.03 18.82 -20.16
N LEU A 328 15.19 18.10 -19.42
CA LEU A 328 14.14 17.21 -19.94
C LEU A 328 12.85 17.95 -20.39
N GLN A 329 12.95 19.20 -20.84
CA GLN A 329 11.77 20.00 -21.20
C GLN A 329 11.01 19.40 -22.40
N ALA A 330 11.73 18.77 -23.33
CA ALA A 330 11.14 18.09 -24.49
C ALA A 330 10.70 16.64 -24.19
N ASP A 331 10.57 16.25 -22.92
CA ASP A 331 10.11 14.92 -22.49
C ASP A 331 8.66 14.98 -22.01
N VAL A 332 7.78 14.11 -22.54
CA VAL A 332 6.33 14.12 -22.19
C VAL A 332 6.04 13.52 -20.82
N LYS A 333 6.95 12.69 -20.29
CA LYS A 333 6.77 12.01 -19.00
C LYS A 333 7.45 12.77 -17.88
N LEU A 334 8.74 13.07 -18.07
CA LEU A 334 9.61 13.63 -17.05
C LEU A 334 9.63 15.16 -17.07
N GLY A 335 9.42 15.81 -18.21
CA GLY A 335 9.45 17.26 -18.27
C GLY A 335 8.31 17.91 -17.48
N HIS A 336 8.39 19.23 -17.29
CA HIS A 336 7.43 19.97 -16.48
C HIS A 336 6.00 19.80 -16.98
N GLY A 337 5.02 19.61 -16.09
CA GLY A 337 3.63 19.31 -16.44
C GLY A 337 3.42 17.95 -17.10
N GLY A 338 4.40 17.04 -17.02
CA GLY A 338 4.37 15.74 -17.65
C GLY A 338 3.60 14.67 -16.88
N ILE A 339 3.57 13.45 -17.42
CA ILE A 339 2.85 12.30 -16.85
C ILE A 339 3.24 12.04 -15.39
N ARG A 340 4.55 12.15 -15.06
CA ARG A 340 5.04 11.88 -13.69
C ARG A 340 4.45 12.85 -12.67
N GLU A 341 4.24 14.11 -13.04
CA GLU A 341 3.62 15.09 -12.14
C GLU A 341 2.14 14.76 -11.88
N VAL A 342 1.41 14.26 -12.88
CA VAL A 342 0.03 13.77 -12.70
C VAL A 342 -0.02 12.54 -11.78
N GLU A 343 0.88 11.58 -11.99
CA GLU A 343 1.02 10.40 -11.12
C GLU A 343 1.30 10.82 -9.67
N PHE A 344 2.22 11.78 -9.50
CA PHE A 344 2.58 12.27 -8.18
C PHE A 344 1.40 12.94 -7.46
N ILE A 345 0.61 13.76 -8.15
CA ILE A 345 -0.59 14.38 -7.58
C ILE A 345 -1.55 13.31 -7.04
N ALA A 346 -1.88 12.30 -7.85
CA ALA A 346 -2.81 11.25 -7.43
C ALA A 346 -2.25 10.42 -6.27
N GLN A 347 -1.01 9.93 -6.39
CA GLN A 347 -0.38 9.05 -5.39
C GLN A 347 -0.08 9.77 -4.07
N CYS A 348 0.11 11.09 -4.09
CA CYS A 348 0.22 11.90 -2.89
C CYS A 348 -1.01 11.73 -1.97
N PHE A 349 -2.22 11.82 -2.53
CA PHE A 349 -3.45 11.58 -1.76
C PHE A 349 -3.59 10.13 -1.29
N GLN A 350 -3.09 9.16 -2.05
CA GLN A 350 -3.08 7.76 -1.62
C GLN A 350 -2.17 7.55 -0.41
N LEU A 351 -1.01 8.20 -0.36
CA LEU A 351 -0.10 8.13 0.79
C LEU A 351 -0.64 8.87 2.02
N ILE A 352 -1.30 10.02 1.83
CA ILE A 352 -1.83 10.83 2.93
C ILE A 352 -3.14 10.26 3.49
N ARG A 353 -4.02 9.73 2.64
CA ARG A 353 -5.39 9.37 3.03
C ARG A 353 -5.73 7.90 2.84
N GLY A 354 -4.95 7.15 2.07
CA GLY A 354 -5.26 5.75 1.72
C GLY A 354 -5.34 4.80 2.91
N GLY A 355 -4.72 5.09 4.05
CA GLY A 355 -4.90 4.29 5.28
C GLY A 355 -6.28 4.40 5.92
N ARG A 356 -6.96 5.55 5.74
CA ARG A 356 -8.31 5.83 6.27
C ARG A 356 -9.38 5.54 5.22
N ASP A 357 -9.14 6.03 4.00
CA ASP A 357 -10.04 6.02 2.85
C ASP A 357 -9.67 4.88 1.88
N LEU A 358 -10.40 3.76 1.96
CA LEU A 358 -10.11 2.57 1.13
C LEU A 358 -10.30 2.81 -0.37
N GLY A 359 -11.13 3.79 -0.76
CA GLY A 359 -11.29 4.22 -2.15
C GLY A 359 -9.97 4.70 -2.76
N LEU A 360 -9.03 5.19 -1.96
CA LEU A 360 -7.70 5.61 -2.43
C LEU A 360 -6.68 4.46 -2.47
N GLN A 361 -7.08 3.21 -2.23
CA GLN A 361 -6.21 2.03 -2.40
C GLN A 361 -6.32 1.38 -3.80
N GLN A 362 -6.88 2.12 -4.77
CA GLN A 362 -6.90 1.71 -6.18
C GLN A 362 -5.52 1.88 -6.83
N ARG A 363 -5.26 1.16 -7.93
CA ARG A 363 -3.94 1.19 -8.60
C ARG A 363 -3.97 2.03 -9.86
N GLU A 364 -5.09 2.01 -10.58
CA GLU A 364 -5.33 2.75 -11.81
C GLU A 364 -5.47 4.26 -11.51
N LEU A 365 -4.66 5.08 -12.17
CA LEU A 365 -4.55 6.52 -11.86
C LEU A 365 -5.88 7.25 -12.04
N LEU A 366 -6.61 6.96 -13.12
CA LEU A 366 -7.89 7.64 -13.37
C LEU A 366 -8.97 7.27 -12.34
N ARG A 367 -8.92 6.08 -11.76
CA ARG A 367 -9.82 5.70 -10.66
C ARG A 367 -9.46 6.48 -9.39
N VAL A 368 -8.17 6.59 -9.09
CA VAL A 368 -7.69 7.39 -7.95
C VAL A 368 -8.09 8.86 -8.08
N LEU A 369 -7.96 9.45 -9.28
CA LEU A 369 -8.41 10.83 -9.51
C LEU A 369 -9.92 11.02 -9.28
N GLU A 370 -10.75 10.06 -9.70
CA GLU A 370 -12.19 10.09 -9.45
C GLU A 370 -12.49 10.01 -7.94
N GLU A 371 -11.81 9.11 -7.23
CA GLU A 371 -11.94 8.98 -5.77
C GLU A 371 -11.51 10.26 -5.04
N CYS A 372 -10.46 10.94 -5.53
CA CYS A 372 -10.07 12.26 -5.02
C CYS A 372 -11.18 13.32 -5.19
N ALA A 373 -11.98 13.27 -6.26
CA ALA A 373 -13.13 14.16 -6.43
C ALA A 373 -14.27 13.78 -5.47
N VAL A 374 -14.58 12.49 -5.34
CA VAL A 374 -15.63 11.98 -4.44
C VAL A 374 -15.35 12.35 -2.99
N LEU A 375 -14.10 12.23 -2.55
CA LEU A 375 -13.64 12.56 -1.19
C LEU A 375 -13.37 14.06 -0.98
N SER A 376 -13.63 14.90 -1.98
CA SER A 376 -13.35 16.34 -1.97
C SER A 376 -11.88 16.67 -1.65
N CYS A 377 -10.95 15.77 -1.98
CA CYS A 377 -9.51 16.02 -1.92
C CYS A 377 -9.06 17.00 -3.01
N LEU A 378 -9.71 16.91 -4.17
CA LEU A 378 -9.49 17.79 -5.32
C LEU A 378 -10.84 18.32 -5.82
N PRO A 379 -10.90 19.59 -6.27
CA PRO A 379 -12.06 20.10 -6.99
C PRO A 379 -12.34 19.26 -8.25
N ARG A 380 -13.62 19.06 -8.57
CA ARG A 380 -14.06 18.33 -9.77
C ARG A 380 -13.40 18.85 -11.04
N GLU A 381 -13.29 20.18 -11.17
CA GLU A 381 -12.62 20.83 -12.32
C GLU A 381 -11.15 20.39 -12.45
N ALA A 382 -10.39 20.40 -11.34
CA ALA A 382 -8.99 19.96 -11.35
C ALA A 382 -8.86 18.49 -11.79
N VAL A 383 -9.78 17.62 -11.35
CA VAL A 383 -9.80 16.21 -11.75
C VAL A 383 -10.07 16.03 -13.24
N GLU A 384 -11.02 16.78 -13.82
CA GLU A 384 -11.28 16.74 -15.26
C GLU A 384 -10.08 17.24 -16.08
N GLU A 385 -9.40 18.30 -15.61
CA GLU A 385 -8.19 18.81 -16.26
C GLU A 385 -7.03 17.81 -16.21
N LEU A 386 -6.79 17.19 -15.06
CA LEU A 386 -5.75 16.17 -14.88
C LEU A 386 -6.05 14.92 -15.69
N ARG A 387 -7.33 14.49 -15.75
CA ARG A 387 -7.77 13.37 -16.59
C ARG A 387 -7.50 13.65 -18.06
N ALA A 388 -7.92 14.81 -18.56
CA ALA A 388 -7.74 15.19 -19.95
C ALA A 388 -6.24 15.30 -20.32
N ALA A 389 -5.44 15.90 -19.44
CA ALA A 389 -4.00 15.99 -19.61
C ALA A 389 -3.32 14.61 -19.60
N TYR A 390 -3.68 13.74 -18.67
CA TYR A 390 -3.13 12.38 -18.59
C TYR A 390 -3.37 11.59 -19.87
N LEU A 391 -4.61 11.55 -20.36
CA LEU A 391 -4.96 10.83 -21.59
C LEU A 391 -4.18 11.39 -22.79
N PHE A 392 -4.14 12.72 -22.94
CA PHE A 392 -3.40 13.36 -24.03
C PHE A 392 -1.89 13.09 -23.98
N LEU A 393 -1.29 13.15 -22.80
CA LEU A 393 0.14 12.88 -22.60
C LEU A 393 0.47 11.40 -22.84
N ARG A 394 -0.41 10.47 -22.44
CA ARG A 394 -0.24 9.04 -22.69
C ARG A 394 -0.38 8.69 -24.17
N ASP A 395 -1.36 9.25 -24.87
CA ASP A 395 -1.47 9.13 -26.33
C ASP A 395 -0.21 9.68 -27.04
N SER A 396 0.34 10.79 -26.52
CA SER A 396 1.59 11.36 -27.03
C SER A 396 2.77 10.42 -26.80
N GLU A 397 2.86 9.80 -25.62
CA GLU A 397 3.88 8.79 -25.31
C GLU A 397 3.72 7.54 -26.19
N HIS A 398 2.49 7.08 -26.46
CA HIS A 398 2.21 5.97 -27.37
C HIS A 398 2.63 6.29 -28.81
N ALA A 399 2.35 7.49 -29.30
CA ALA A 399 2.77 7.93 -30.62
C ALA A 399 4.31 7.98 -30.75
N ILE A 400 5.00 8.43 -29.70
CA ILE A 400 6.48 8.44 -29.65
C ILE A 400 7.04 7.02 -29.68
N GLN A 401 6.51 6.14 -28.82
CA GLN A 401 7.01 4.78 -28.66
C GLN A 401 6.66 3.88 -29.85
N GLY A 402 5.41 3.92 -30.32
CA GLY A 402 4.87 3.12 -31.43
C GLY A 402 5.42 3.50 -32.81
N TYR A 403 6.09 4.64 -32.94
CA TYR A 403 6.78 5.02 -34.18
C TYR A 403 7.86 4.00 -34.56
N GLN A 404 8.67 3.57 -33.58
CA GLN A 404 9.81 2.67 -33.80
C GLN A 404 9.90 1.51 -32.81
N ASP A 405 8.89 1.33 -31.96
CA ASP A 405 8.92 0.40 -30.82
C ASP A 405 10.17 0.62 -29.94
N LYS A 406 10.35 1.87 -29.52
CA LYS A 406 11.48 2.30 -28.70
C LYS A 406 10.98 2.91 -27.40
N GLN A 407 11.66 2.58 -26.31
CA GLN A 407 11.47 3.20 -25.02
C GLN A 407 12.08 4.60 -25.02
N THR A 408 11.31 5.56 -25.49
CA THR A 408 11.64 6.99 -25.47
C THR A 408 10.40 7.78 -25.07
N GLN A 409 10.63 8.87 -24.34
CA GLN A 409 9.60 9.86 -23.99
C GLN A 409 9.94 11.26 -24.56
N ALA A 410 11.04 11.37 -25.30
CA ALA A 410 11.45 12.62 -25.93
C ALA A 410 10.61 12.89 -27.20
N LEU A 411 10.14 14.13 -27.33
CA LEU A 411 9.46 14.61 -28.52
C LEU A 411 10.37 14.55 -29.75
N PRO A 412 9.83 14.20 -30.94
CA PRO A 412 10.62 14.14 -32.16
C PRO A 412 11.18 15.52 -32.56
N THR A 413 12.42 15.52 -33.05
CA THR A 413 13.10 16.71 -33.58
C THR A 413 13.01 16.81 -35.10
N GLU A 414 13.01 15.67 -35.78
CA GLU A 414 13.00 15.60 -37.24
C GLU A 414 11.62 15.91 -37.83
N PRO A 415 11.55 16.51 -39.05
CA PRO A 415 10.27 16.91 -39.66
C PRO A 415 9.29 15.76 -39.90
N THR A 416 9.76 14.61 -40.41
CA THR A 416 8.86 13.48 -40.75
C THR A 416 8.24 12.83 -39.50
N PRO A 417 9.01 12.47 -38.45
CA PRO A 417 8.43 11.97 -37.21
C PRO A 417 7.50 12.97 -36.50
N ARG A 418 7.77 14.28 -36.57
CA ARG A 418 6.85 15.33 -36.07
C ARG A 418 5.51 15.31 -36.81
N LEU A 419 5.55 15.21 -38.13
CA LEU A 419 4.36 15.16 -38.96
C LEU A 419 3.56 13.86 -38.73
N ALA A 420 4.25 12.73 -38.59
CA ALA A 420 3.63 11.45 -38.23
C ALA A 420 2.93 11.54 -36.86
N MET A 421 3.62 12.09 -35.85
CA MET A 421 3.06 12.28 -34.52
C MET A 421 1.82 13.19 -34.55
N ALA A 422 1.89 14.35 -35.21
CA ALA A 422 0.75 15.24 -35.37
C ALA A 422 -0.45 14.54 -36.05
N THR A 423 -0.18 13.79 -37.12
CA THR A 423 -1.21 13.02 -37.86
C THR A 423 -1.86 11.96 -36.96
N VAL A 424 -1.07 11.19 -36.21
CA VAL A 424 -1.55 10.18 -35.26
C VAL A 424 -2.41 10.84 -34.18
N MET A 425 -1.97 11.98 -33.64
CA MET A 425 -2.67 12.77 -32.64
C MET A 425 -3.88 13.55 -33.18
N GLY A 426 -4.16 13.49 -34.49
CA GLY A 426 -5.33 14.11 -35.12
C GLY A 426 -5.19 15.61 -35.40
N PHE A 427 -3.96 16.12 -35.50
CA PHE A 427 -3.67 17.51 -35.83
C PHE A 427 -3.16 17.66 -37.26
N ASP A 428 -3.49 18.80 -37.88
CA ASP A 428 -3.05 19.13 -39.25
C ASP A 428 -1.57 19.54 -39.32
N SER A 429 -1.01 20.02 -38.20
CA SER A 429 0.38 20.46 -38.13
C SER A 429 1.01 20.21 -36.76
N TRP A 430 2.35 20.16 -36.74
CA TRP A 430 3.14 20.01 -35.52
C TRP A 430 2.89 21.15 -34.53
N GLU A 431 2.76 22.39 -35.02
CA GLU A 431 2.56 23.58 -34.22
C GLU A 431 1.21 23.57 -33.49
N GLN A 432 0.16 23.01 -34.11
CA GLN A 432 -1.14 22.84 -33.46
C GLN A 432 -1.06 21.81 -32.33
N TYR A 433 -0.42 20.67 -32.59
CA TYR A 433 -0.17 19.64 -31.57
C TYR A 433 0.64 20.21 -30.40
N GLN A 434 1.74 20.92 -30.68
CA GLN A 434 2.63 21.47 -29.67
C GLN A 434 1.92 22.50 -28.78
N ARG A 435 1.08 23.37 -29.36
CA ARG A 435 0.26 24.32 -28.57
C ARG A 435 -0.68 23.59 -27.61
N ARG A 436 -1.37 22.54 -28.07
CA ARG A 436 -2.26 21.75 -27.22
C ARG A 436 -1.50 20.99 -26.14
N LEU A 437 -0.32 20.46 -26.44
CA LEU A 437 0.56 19.86 -25.45
C LEU A 437 0.92 20.86 -24.35
N ASP A 438 1.35 22.07 -24.72
CA ASP A 438 1.75 23.11 -23.77
C ASP A 438 0.57 23.56 -22.88
N GLU A 439 -0.65 23.62 -23.43
CA GLU A 439 -1.87 23.90 -22.66
C GLU A 439 -2.11 22.85 -21.56
N HIS A 440 -1.99 21.56 -21.89
CA HIS A 440 -2.15 20.49 -20.91
C HIS A 440 -1.04 20.52 -19.85
N ARG A 441 0.22 20.68 -20.27
CA ARG A 441 1.37 20.74 -19.37
C ARG A 441 1.28 21.92 -18.40
N THR A 442 0.82 23.08 -18.88
CA THR A 442 0.64 24.27 -18.03
C THR A 442 -0.40 24.03 -16.92
N ARG A 443 -1.51 23.35 -17.24
CA ARG A 443 -2.53 23.00 -16.23
C ARG A 443 -2.00 22.01 -15.19
N VAL A 444 -1.34 20.95 -15.64
CA VAL A 444 -0.71 19.96 -14.74
C VAL A 444 0.31 20.64 -13.83
N ALA A 445 1.19 21.48 -14.39
CA ALA A 445 2.16 22.25 -13.62
C ALA A 445 1.50 23.15 -12.57
N GLY A 446 0.38 23.79 -12.91
CA GLY A 446 -0.41 24.59 -11.96
C GLY A 446 -0.89 23.76 -10.77
N HIS A 447 -1.51 22.60 -11.03
CA HIS A 447 -1.98 21.68 -9.99
C HIS A 447 -0.82 21.09 -9.17
N PHE A 448 0.29 20.74 -9.83
CA PHE A 448 1.49 20.19 -9.17
C PHE A 448 2.16 21.21 -8.26
N ASN A 449 2.24 22.47 -8.68
CA ASN A 449 2.81 23.53 -7.85
C ASN A 449 1.93 23.82 -6.63
N GLY A 450 0.60 23.83 -6.81
CA GLY A 450 -0.38 23.98 -5.72
C GLY A 450 -0.47 22.76 -4.78
N LEU A 451 0.13 21.63 -5.14
CA LEU A 451 0.15 20.42 -4.34
C LEU A 451 1.17 20.55 -3.19
N ILE A 452 0.68 20.54 -1.94
CA ILE A 452 1.47 20.75 -0.71
C ILE A 452 2.14 22.12 -0.74
N ALA A 453 1.59 23.09 0.00
CA ALA A 453 2.15 24.43 0.14
C ALA A 453 3.61 24.32 0.59
N ASP A 454 4.57 24.87 -0.16
CA ASP A 454 5.97 24.96 0.27
C ASP A 454 6.03 25.56 1.69
N PRO A 455 7.03 25.22 2.53
CA PRO A 455 7.11 25.83 3.86
C PRO A 455 7.01 27.33 3.63
N GLU A 456 6.04 27.99 4.25
CA GLU A 456 6.05 29.44 4.26
C GLU A 456 7.47 29.84 4.68
N GLU A 457 8.10 30.77 3.97
CA GLU A 457 9.32 31.45 4.45
C GLU A 457 9.00 32.30 5.72
N GLU A 458 8.01 31.88 6.51
CA GLU A 458 7.45 32.49 7.70
C GLU A 458 7.57 31.50 8.87
N ALA A 459 8.80 31.15 9.18
CA ALA A 459 9.25 31.54 10.51
C ALA A 459 10.16 32.74 10.28
N GLU A 460 9.65 33.96 10.46
CA GLU A 460 10.54 35.01 10.94
C GLU A 460 11.30 34.39 12.12
N PRO A 461 12.65 34.41 12.14
CA PRO A 461 13.38 33.97 13.30
C PRO A 461 12.85 34.82 14.46
N GLY A 462 12.07 34.21 15.35
CA GLY A 462 11.67 34.88 16.57
C GLY A 462 12.94 35.35 17.24
N ASP A 463 12.98 36.63 17.62
CA ASP A 463 14.08 37.33 18.31
C ASP A 463 14.45 36.70 19.68
N GLY A 464 14.73 35.41 19.72
CA GLY A 464 15.24 34.68 20.89
C GLY A 464 16.66 34.23 20.61
N GLU A 465 17.60 34.64 21.44
CA GLU A 465 19.00 34.19 21.39
C GLU A 465 19.09 32.67 21.20
N ASP A 466 19.93 32.21 20.26
CA ASP A 466 20.22 30.80 19.99
C ASP A 466 20.93 30.17 21.20
N LEU A 467 20.16 29.82 22.24
CA LEU A 467 20.66 29.06 23.37
C LEU A 467 21.03 27.64 22.91
N PRO A 468 22.22 27.13 23.25
CA PRO A 468 22.64 25.77 22.90
C PRO A 468 21.90 24.76 23.81
N LEU A 469 20.70 24.36 23.40
CA LEU A 469 19.80 23.51 24.20
C LEU A 469 20.00 22.00 23.97
N TRP A 470 20.92 21.58 23.10
CA TRP A 470 21.25 20.17 22.88
C TRP A 470 22.66 19.99 22.28
N GLY A 471 23.25 18.80 22.42
CA GLY A 471 24.59 18.50 21.89
C GLY A 471 25.73 19.06 22.75
N GLU A 472 26.91 19.25 22.13
CA GLU A 472 28.16 19.65 22.83
C GLU A 472 28.07 21.03 23.52
N GLY A 473 27.15 21.89 23.09
CA GLY A 473 26.95 23.22 23.67
C GLY A 473 26.03 23.27 24.89
N LEU A 474 25.35 22.17 25.24
CA LEU A 474 24.40 22.13 26.37
C LEU A 474 25.13 22.36 27.71
N CYS A 475 24.75 23.41 28.43
CA CYS A 475 25.32 23.74 29.74
C CYS A 475 24.25 24.20 30.75
N ALA A 476 24.69 24.35 32.00
CA ALA A 476 23.82 24.76 33.10
C ALA A 476 23.25 26.17 32.87
N GLU A 477 24.08 27.08 32.37
CA GLU A 477 23.70 28.46 32.10
C GLU A 477 22.52 28.55 31.11
N SER A 478 22.52 27.76 30.03
CA SER A 478 21.44 27.76 29.04
C SER A 478 20.10 27.27 29.61
N LEU A 479 20.10 26.32 30.53
CA LEU A 479 18.88 25.85 31.20
C LEU A 479 18.37 26.88 32.22
N LEU A 480 19.29 27.53 32.96
CA LEU A 480 18.93 28.59 33.89
C LEU A 480 18.28 29.78 33.18
N GLU A 481 18.85 30.19 32.04
CA GLU A 481 18.31 31.26 31.19
C GLU A 481 16.94 30.91 30.61
N LEU A 482 16.68 29.62 30.35
CA LEU A 482 15.37 29.14 29.91
C LEU A 482 14.33 29.05 31.04
N GLY A 483 14.74 29.10 32.31
CA GLY A 483 13.85 29.13 33.47
C GLY A 483 13.82 27.85 34.34
N TYR A 484 14.75 26.92 34.11
CA TYR A 484 14.94 25.75 34.97
C TYR A 484 15.53 26.15 36.33
N ARG A 485 15.11 25.45 37.41
CA ARG A 485 15.51 25.78 38.78
C ARG A 485 16.53 24.80 39.33
N ASP A 486 16.35 23.50 39.08
CA ASP A 486 17.29 22.44 39.46
C ASP A 486 18.13 22.04 38.26
N VAL A 487 18.97 22.98 37.85
CA VAL A 487 19.75 22.92 36.62
C VAL A 487 20.75 21.77 36.63
N GLU A 488 21.37 21.46 37.77
CA GLU A 488 22.33 20.35 37.88
C GLU A 488 21.66 19.00 37.65
N ALA A 489 20.49 18.77 38.26
CA ALA A 489 19.74 17.54 38.08
C ALA A 489 19.19 17.42 36.64
N SER A 490 18.62 18.51 36.10
CA SER A 490 18.08 18.55 34.74
C SER A 490 19.18 18.32 33.68
N LEU A 491 20.35 18.95 33.84
CA LEU A 491 21.50 18.74 32.96
C LEU A 491 22.01 17.31 33.03
N GLY A 492 22.11 16.73 34.23
CA GLY A 492 22.52 15.33 34.42
C GLY A 492 21.65 14.35 33.63
N GLN A 493 20.32 14.50 33.71
CA GLN A 493 19.38 13.64 32.97
C GLN A 493 19.52 13.77 31.44
N LEU A 494 19.79 14.98 30.93
CA LEU A 494 19.98 15.21 29.49
C LEU A 494 21.30 14.62 29.00
N LEU A 495 22.37 14.73 29.78
CA LEU A 495 23.67 14.11 29.46
C LEU A 495 23.58 12.59 29.49
N ASP A 496 22.88 11.99 30.47
CA ASP A 496 22.62 10.55 30.52
C ASP A 496 21.86 10.07 29.28
N LEU A 497 20.88 10.85 28.81
CA LEU A 497 20.17 10.55 27.56
C LEU A 497 21.12 10.59 26.35
N GLN A 498 21.93 11.64 26.20
CA GLN A 498 22.90 11.77 25.11
C GLN A 498 23.90 10.62 25.07
N GLN A 499 24.35 10.16 26.23
CA GLN A 499 25.32 9.06 26.36
C GLN A 499 24.67 7.67 26.29
N SER A 500 23.35 7.58 26.25
CA SER A 500 22.64 6.31 26.22
C SER A 500 22.95 5.53 24.93
N SER A 501 23.05 4.20 25.04
CA SER A 501 23.27 3.32 23.88
C SER A 501 22.17 3.45 22.82
N ARG A 502 20.96 3.84 23.22
CA ARG A 502 19.83 4.07 22.31
C ARG A 502 20.06 5.28 21.41
N VAL A 503 20.66 6.35 21.91
CA VAL A 503 21.00 7.56 21.14
C VAL A 503 22.28 7.35 20.33
N ALA A 504 23.31 6.73 20.93
CA ALA A 504 24.59 6.49 20.25
C ALA A 504 24.49 5.54 19.03
N THR A 505 23.43 4.73 18.94
CA THR A 505 23.18 3.79 17.83
C THR A 505 22.19 4.33 16.79
N LEU A 506 21.74 5.57 16.92
CA LEU A 506 20.85 6.19 15.92
C LEU A 506 21.57 6.37 14.58
N GLN A 507 20.83 6.17 13.50
CA GLN A 507 21.28 6.54 12.16
C GLN A 507 21.22 8.07 11.99
N ALA A 508 21.93 8.59 10.97
CA ALA A 508 22.06 10.03 10.75
C ALA A 508 20.73 10.80 10.78
N GLU A 509 19.67 10.25 10.18
CA GLU A 509 18.34 10.86 10.15
C GLU A 509 17.66 10.89 11.53
N GLY A 510 17.79 9.82 12.32
CA GLY A 510 17.26 9.75 13.68
C GLY A 510 17.99 10.71 14.63
N SER A 511 19.32 10.80 14.50
CA SER A 511 20.13 11.76 15.26
C SER A 511 19.77 13.20 14.93
N ALA A 512 19.63 13.54 13.64
CA ALA A 512 19.24 14.88 13.21
C ALA A 512 17.85 15.27 13.73
N ARG A 513 16.88 14.35 13.70
CA ARG A 513 15.53 14.61 14.25
C ARG A 513 15.54 14.83 15.75
N LEU A 514 16.32 14.04 16.50
CA LEU A 514 16.46 14.23 17.94
C LEU A 514 17.11 15.58 18.27
N GLU A 515 18.13 15.98 17.51
CA GLU A 515 18.83 17.25 17.65
C GLU A 515 17.90 18.46 17.41
N GLN A 516 16.95 18.34 16.48
CA GLN A 516 15.93 19.36 16.24
C GLN A 516 14.79 19.33 17.28
N PHE A 517 14.43 18.15 17.78
CA PHE A 517 13.32 17.98 18.73
C PHE A 517 13.65 18.49 20.13
N MET A 518 14.83 18.15 20.67
CA MET A 518 15.16 18.43 22.07
C MET A 518 15.09 19.91 22.46
N PRO A 519 15.59 20.87 21.65
CA PRO A 519 15.41 22.29 21.93
C PRO A 519 13.95 22.71 22.04
N GLN A 520 13.06 22.15 21.21
CA GLN A 520 11.63 22.47 21.26
C GLN A 520 10.97 21.89 22.51
N LEU A 521 11.32 20.66 22.89
CA LEU A 521 10.84 20.05 24.13
C LEU A 521 11.27 20.86 25.36
N LEU A 522 12.54 21.27 25.44
CA LEU A 522 13.05 22.04 26.58
C LEU A 522 12.36 23.40 26.70
N ARG A 523 12.12 24.08 25.58
CA ARG A 523 11.32 25.32 25.55
C ARG A 523 9.88 25.07 26.02
N ALA A 524 9.24 24.00 25.55
CA ALA A 524 7.87 23.68 25.98
C ALA A 524 7.81 23.34 27.49
N CYS A 525 8.80 22.64 28.03
CA CYS A 525 8.92 22.41 29.48
C CYS A 525 9.11 23.72 30.26
N ALA A 526 9.86 24.69 29.73
CA ALA A 526 10.02 26.00 30.34
C ALA A 526 8.72 26.83 30.41
N GLU A 527 7.71 26.52 29.60
CA GLU A 527 6.42 27.23 29.62
C GLU A 527 5.50 26.80 30.77
N VAL A 528 5.80 25.70 31.48
CA VAL A 528 4.99 25.22 32.62
C VAL A 528 5.58 25.65 33.97
N GLU A 529 4.76 25.61 35.04
CA GLU A 529 5.12 26.15 36.37
C GLU A 529 6.37 25.50 36.99
N ASN A 530 6.60 24.21 36.71
CA ASN A 530 7.74 23.45 37.20
C ASN A 530 8.44 22.70 36.03
N PRO A 531 9.38 23.36 35.35
CA PRO A 531 10.04 22.82 34.15
C PRO A 531 10.92 21.60 34.44
N ASP A 532 11.58 21.57 35.60
CA ASP A 532 12.45 20.47 36.03
C ASP A 532 11.64 19.17 36.18
N MET A 533 10.49 19.26 36.86
CA MET A 533 9.58 18.11 37.06
C MET A 533 8.91 17.66 35.75
N ALA A 534 8.56 18.61 34.87
CA ALA A 534 7.99 18.27 33.57
C ALA A 534 9.01 17.53 32.68
N LEU A 535 10.26 17.99 32.68
CA LEU A 535 11.35 17.33 31.98
C LEU A 535 11.60 15.91 32.52
N GLU A 536 11.73 15.77 33.84
CA GLU A 536 11.94 14.47 34.51
C GLU A 536 10.87 13.45 34.08
N ARG A 537 9.62 13.88 33.94
CA ARG A 537 8.49 13.01 33.59
C ARG A 537 8.37 12.72 32.10
N VAL A 538 8.76 13.65 31.22
CA VAL A 538 8.67 13.44 29.76
C VAL A 538 9.87 12.65 29.22
N LEU A 539 11.06 12.74 29.84
CA LEU A 539 12.26 12.06 29.35
C LEU A 539 12.12 10.53 29.17
N PRO A 540 11.46 9.77 30.07
CA PRO A 540 11.21 8.34 29.86
C PRO A 540 10.45 8.04 28.56
N LEU A 541 9.50 8.90 28.17
CA LEU A 541 8.80 8.79 26.88
C LEU A 541 9.77 9.02 25.72
N VAL A 542 10.62 10.06 25.79
CA VAL A 542 11.63 10.33 24.75
C VAL A 542 12.53 9.11 24.55
N VAL A 543 13.00 8.49 25.65
CA VAL A 543 13.79 7.25 25.62
C VAL A 543 13.02 6.09 24.96
N ALA A 544 11.72 5.99 25.23
CA ALA A 544 10.86 4.95 24.65
C ALA A 544 10.68 5.12 23.14
N VAL A 545 10.61 6.36 22.64
CA VAL A 545 10.31 6.66 21.22
C VAL A 545 11.52 7.05 20.38
N VAL A 546 12.72 7.23 20.95
CA VAL A 546 13.88 7.77 20.22
C VAL A 546 14.25 7.01 18.94
N ARG A 547 14.00 5.69 18.89
CA ARG A 547 14.22 4.85 17.70
C ARG A 547 13.07 4.86 16.69
N ARG A 548 11.92 5.40 17.09
CA ARG A 548 10.69 5.52 16.30
C ARG A 548 10.50 6.99 15.95
N SER A 549 11.36 7.47 15.04
CA SER A 549 11.49 8.89 14.72
C SER A 549 10.18 9.57 14.30
N ALA A 550 9.20 8.82 13.81
CA ALA A 550 7.83 9.30 13.53
C ALA A 550 7.18 10.03 14.71
N TYR A 551 7.35 9.54 15.95
CA TYR A 551 6.77 10.19 17.13
C TYR A 551 7.45 11.52 17.48
N LEU A 552 8.77 11.61 17.27
CA LEU A 552 9.50 12.86 17.47
C LEU A 552 9.02 13.91 16.46
N VAL A 553 8.91 13.51 15.19
CA VAL A 553 8.40 14.36 14.11
C VAL A 553 6.96 14.79 14.38
N LEU A 554 6.09 13.87 14.82
CA LEU A 554 4.71 14.21 15.18
C LEU A 554 4.65 15.37 16.20
N LEU A 555 5.52 15.34 17.22
CA LEU A 555 5.54 16.36 18.26
C LEU A 555 6.22 17.66 17.83
N MET A 556 7.31 17.59 17.05
CA MET A 556 7.96 18.77 16.47
C MET A 556 6.98 19.56 15.60
N GLU A 557 6.18 18.83 14.82
CA GLU A 557 5.32 19.39 13.78
C GLU A 557 3.94 19.76 14.30
N ASN A 558 3.63 19.38 15.53
CA ASN A 558 2.42 19.80 16.24
C ASN A 558 2.81 20.45 17.58
N PRO A 559 3.31 21.71 17.58
CA PRO A 559 3.61 22.43 18.82
C PRO A 559 2.47 22.45 19.85
N PRO A 560 1.18 22.54 19.46
CA PRO A 560 0.08 22.37 20.42
C PRO A 560 0.07 21.00 21.10
N ALA A 561 0.34 19.91 20.38
CA ALA A 561 0.39 18.56 20.93
C ALA A 561 1.61 18.38 21.86
N LEU A 562 2.77 18.94 21.49
CA LEU A 562 3.96 18.97 22.36
C LEU A 562 3.70 19.72 23.67
N ARG A 563 3.05 20.89 23.61
CA ARG A 563 2.65 21.61 24.82
C ARG A 563 1.68 20.80 25.68
N GLU A 564 0.68 20.16 25.07
CA GLU A 564 -0.26 19.33 25.83
C GLU A 564 0.40 18.09 26.44
N LEU A 565 1.35 17.46 25.74
CA LEU A 565 2.18 16.40 26.28
C LEU A 565 2.89 16.86 27.57
N VAL A 566 3.58 18.01 27.50
CA VAL A 566 4.33 18.57 28.62
C VAL A 566 3.41 18.91 29.78
N VAL A 567 2.25 19.54 29.51
CA VAL A 567 1.26 19.89 30.53
C VAL A 567 0.73 18.63 31.23
N LEU A 568 0.31 17.62 30.48
CA LEU A 568 -0.25 16.39 31.04
C LEU A 568 0.78 15.58 31.84
N CYS A 569 1.99 15.41 31.31
CA CYS A 569 3.08 14.73 32.01
C CYS A 569 3.53 15.52 33.25
N GLY A 570 3.65 16.84 33.14
CA GLY A 570 3.96 17.73 34.25
C GLY A 570 2.90 17.71 35.36
N ALA A 571 1.63 17.54 35.00
CA ALA A 571 0.53 17.45 35.95
C ALA A 571 0.39 16.06 36.61
N SER A 572 0.66 14.97 35.89
CA SER A 572 0.41 13.61 36.37
C SER A 572 1.55 12.63 36.06
N PRO A 573 2.22 12.06 37.08
CA PRO A 573 3.24 11.02 36.87
C PRO A 573 2.62 9.73 36.28
N TRP A 574 1.33 9.48 36.55
CA TRP A 574 0.63 8.33 35.97
C TRP A 574 0.44 8.50 34.45
N ILE A 575 0.07 9.68 33.97
CA ILE A 575 -0.05 9.93 32.52
C ILE A 575 1.32 9.82 31.84
N ALA A 576 2.37 10.35 32.45
CA ALA A 576 3.73 10.24 31.94
C ALA A 576 4.17 8.77 31.76
N ASP A 577 3.95 7.92 32.78
CA ASP A 577 4.23 6.49 32.71
C ASP A 577 3.37 5.77 31.66
N GLN A 578 2.08 6.13 31.54
CA GLN A 578 1.21 5.58 30.51
C GLN A 578 1.68 5.92 29.10
N MET A 579 2.05 7.18 28.83
CA MET A 579 2.54 7.59 27.51
C MET A 579 3.87 6.91 27.18
N ALA A 580 4.78 6.76 28.14
CA ALA A 580 6.04 6.06 27.93
C ALA A 580 5.83 4.56 27.62
N ARG A 581 4.86 3.90 28.27
CA ARG A 581 4.51 2.49 28.01
C ARG A 581 3.75 2.31 26.70
N HIS A 582 2.90 3.27 26.34
CA HIS A 582 2.05 3.22 25.15
C HIS A 582 2.22 4.50 24.30
N PRO A 583 3.35 4.66 23.58
CA PRO A 583 3.59 5.86 22.78
C PRO A 583 2.58 6.13 21.66
N VAL A 584 1.81 5.11 21.25
CA VAL A 584 0.70 5.27 20.30
C VAL A 584 -0.38 6.25 20.81
N LEU A 585 -0.43 6.51 22.12
CA LEU A 585 -1.33 7.51 22.71
C LEU A 585 -0.96 8.95 22.37
N LEU A 586 0.22 9.20 21.80
CA LEU A 586 0.58 10.52 21.28
C LEU A 586 -0.39 11.01 20.20
N ASP A 587 -1.03 10.08 19.48
CA ASP A 587 -2.02 10.40 18.46
C ASP A 587 -3.26 11.10 19.05
N GLU A 588 -3.62 10.80 20.31
CA GLU A 588 -4.74 11.42 21.01
C GLU A 588 -4.49 12.92 21.30
N LEU A 589 -3.22 13.35 21.28
CA LEU A 589 -2.85 14.75 21.51
C LEU A 589 -3.09 15.65 20.29
N LEU A 590 -3.33 15.06 19.12
CA LEU A 590 -3.55 15.81 17.89
C LEU A 590 -4.94 16.47 17.86
N ASP A 591 -5.94 15.88 18.53
CA ASP A 591 -7.28 16.45 18.65
C ASP A 591 -7.61 16.80 20.10
N ARG A 592 -7.37 18.08 20.43
CA ARG A 592 -7.67 18.65 21.74
C ARG A 592 -9.16 18.57 22.12
N ALA A 593 -10.08 18.58 21.16
CA ALA A 593 -11.51 18.51 21.45
C ALA A 593 -11.90 17.09 21.92
N SER A 594 -11.36 16.07 21.26
CA SER A 594 -11.55 14.67 21.66
C SER A 594 -10.83 14.33 22.98
N LEU A 595 -9.58 14.80 23.14
CA LEU A 595 -8.73 14.51 24.29
C LEU A 595 -9.38 14.89 25.63
N TYR A 596 -10.06 16.03 25.66
CA TYR A 596 -10.70 16.60 26.84
C TYR A 596 -12.21 16.36 26.89
N SER A 597 -12.66 15.27 26.26
CA SER A 597 -14.03 14.80 26.27
C SER A 597 -14.09 13.37 26.80
N ALA A 598 -14.87 13.15 27.86
CA ALA A 598 -15.12 11.83 28.42
C ALA A 598 -16.50 11.31 27.94
N PRO A 599 -16.54 10.41 26.92
CA PRO A 599 -17.77 9.94 26.30
C PRO A 599 -18.69 9.22 27.30
N ASP A 600 -19.99 9.18 27.02
CA ASP A 600 -20.92 8.33 27.77
C ASP A 600 -20.89 6.88 27.26
N LYS A 601 -21.63 5.99 27.93
CA LYS A 601 -21.62 4.57 27.58
C LYS A 601 -22.08 4.31 26.14
N ALA A 602 -23.09 5.04 25.65
CA ALA A 602 -23.60 4.84 24.29
C ALA A 602 -22.55 5.23 23.24
N LEU A 603 -21.89 6.38 23.43
CA LEU A 603 -20.83 6.81 22.54
C LEU A 603 -19.61 5.88 22.60
N LEU A 604 -19.24 5.37 23.78
CA LEU A 604 -18.20 4.35 23.92
C LEU A 604 -18.48 3.09 23.10
N GLN A 605 -19.74 2.60 23.11
CA GLN A 605 -20.15 1.44 22.32
C GLN A 605 -20.01 1.71 20.82
N ASP A 606 -20.43 2.89 20.36
CA ASP A 606 -20.35 3.25 18.95
C ASP A 606 -18.91 3.46 18.49
N GLU A 607 -18.06 4.12 19.29
CA GLU A 607 -16.63 4.29 19.00
C GLU A 607 -15.90 2.95 18.96
N LEU A 608 -16.18 2.03 19.90
CA LEU A 608 -15.58 0.69 19.86
C LEU A 608 -16.03 -0.09 18.62
N ARG A 609 -17.33 -0.08 18.30
CA ARG A 609 -17.87 -0.72 17.09
C ARG A 609 -17.19 -0.19 15.83
N GLN A 610 -17.04 1.13 15.70
CA GLN A 610 -16.35 1.73 14.56
C GLN A 610 -14.88 1.29 14.47
N GLN A 611 -14.20 1.22 15.61
CA GLN A 611 -12.79 0.83 15.67
C GLN A 611 -12.57 -0.62 15.23
N VAL A 612 -13.48 -1.53 15.59
CA VAL A 612 -13.40 -2.97 15.30
C VAL A 612 -14.18 -3.41 14.06
N ALA A 613 -14.97 -2.53 13.43
CA ALA A 613 -15.85 -2.85 12.29
C ALA A 613 -15.13 -3.48 11.09
N ARG A 614 -13.83 -3.20 10.92
CA ARG A 614 -13.01 -3.70 9.80
C ARG A 614 -12.20 -4.94 10.17
N LEU A 615 -12.24 -5.38 11.43
CA LEU A 615 -11.52 -6.53 11.92
C LEU A 615 -12.43 -7.76 11.83
N ALA A 616 -11.92 -8.83 11.23
CA ALA A 616 -12.64 -10.09 11.20
C ALA A 616 -12.71 -10.66 12.63
N LEU A 617 -13.83 -11.30 13.00
CA LEU A 617 -14.02 -11.85 14.36
C LEU A 617 -13.16 -13.10 14.62
N ASP A 618 -12.56 -13.70 13.60
CA ASP A 618 -11.55 -14.78 13.70
C ASP A 618 -10.14 -14.26 13.95
N ASP A 619 -9.84 -13.00 13.63
CA ASP A 619 -8.54 -12.40 13.91
C ASP A 619 -8.46 -11.96 15.37
N LEU A 620 -8.28 -12.92 16.26
CA LEU A 620 -8.26 -12.69 17.70
C LEU A 620 -7.17 -11.70 18.11
N GLU A 621 -6.00 -11.77 17.49
CA GLU A 621 -4.86 -10.92 17.83
C GLU A 621 -5.16 -9.46 17.51
N ALA A 622 -5.68 -9.17 16.32
CA ALA A 622 -6.07 -7.82 15.95
C ALA A 622 -7.22 -7.29 16.84
N GLN A 623 -8.20 -8.13 17.19
CA GLN A 623 -9.27 -7.77 18.13
C GLN A 623 -8.70 -7.43 19.51
N MET A 624 -7.76 -8.24 20.00
CA MET A 624 -7.10 -8.05 21.29
C MET A 624 -6.29 -6.75 21.34
N ASP A 625 -5.55 -6.41 20.29
CA ASP A 625 -4.79 -5.17 20.22
C ASP A 625 -5.70 -3.94 20.10
N ALA A 626 -6.78 -4.03 19.32
CA ALA A 626 -7.76 -2.96 19.21
C ALA A 626 -8.41 -2.64 20.57
N LEU A 627 -8.80 -3.66 21.34
CA LEU A 627 -9.37 -3.48 22.68
C LEU A 627 -8.39 -2.80 23.65
N ARG A 628 -7.10 -3.17 23.60
CA ARG A 628 -6.06 -2.56 24.47
C ARG A 628 -5.84 -1.10 24.12
N TYR A 629 -5.77 -0.77 22.83
CA TYR A 629 -5.70 0.63 22.39
C TYR A 629 -6.95 1.42 22.76
N PHE A 630 -8.14 0.83 22.59
CA PHE A 630 -9.41 1.47 22.97
C PHE A 630 -9.44 1.80 24.47
N LYS A 631 -9.06 0.84 25.33
CA LYS A 631 -8.91 1.08 26.77
C LYS A 631 -7.92 2.21 27.04
N ALA A 632 -6.71 2.12 26.51
CA ALA A 632 -5.64 3.06 26.82
C ALA A 632 -5.98 4.51 26.40
N SER A 633 -6.53 4.70 25.19
CA SER A 633 -6.98 6.00 24.68
C SER A 633 -8.08 6.62 25.55
N HIS A 634 -9.09 5.84 25.92
CA HIS A 634 -10.24 6.35 26.67
C HIS A 634 -9.92 6.61 28.14
N VAL A 635 -9.09 5.78 28.76
CA VAL A 635 -8.61 6.04 30.12
C VAL A 635 -7.74 7.30 30.14
N LEU A 636 -6.92 7.54 29.09
CA LEU A 636 -6.18 8.80 28.94
C LEU A 636 -7.14 10.00 28.84
N ARG A 637 -8.18 9.92 27.99
CA ARG A 637 -9.19 10.99 27.86
C ARG A 637 -9.90 11.30 29.18
N VAL A 638 -10.21 10.28 29.97
CA VAL A 638 -10.79 10.45 31.32
C VAL A 638 -9.81 11.18 32.24
N ALA A 639 -8.55 10.73 32.31
CA ALA A 639 -7.53 11.35 33.15
C ALA A 639 -7.22 12.79 32.74
N ALA A 640 -7.10 13.05 31.43
CA ALA A 640 -6.89 14.39 30.88
C ALA A 640 -8.07 15.33 31.19
N SER A 641 -9.30 14.83 31.05
CA SER A 641 -10.52 15.60 31.37
C SER A 641 -10.66 15.92 32.85
N GLU A 642 -10.24 15.00 33.73
CA GLU A 642 -10.18 15.22 35.18
C GLU A 642 -9.15 16.32 35.52
N LEU A 643 -7.93 16.21 35.00
CA LEU A 643 -6.85 17.19 35.24
C LEU A 643 -7.21 18.58 34.71
N ALA A 644 -7.88 18.67 33.56
CA ALA A 644 -8.36 19.93 33.01
C ALA A 644 -9.61 20.49 33.72
N GLY A 645 -10.11 19.82 34.77
CA GLY A 645 -11.30 20.23 35.52
C GLY A 645 -12.62 20.15 34.72
N ARG A 646 -12.63 19.45 33.58
CA ARG A 646 -13.83 19.28 32.73
C ARG A 646 -14.67 18.07 33.15
N LEU A 647 -14.07 17.12 33.85
CA LEU A 647 -14.75 15.98 34.46
C LEU A 647 -14.64 16.07 35.99
N PRO A 648 -15.76 16.17 36.73
CA PRO A 648 -15.72 16.12 38.20
C PRO A 648 -15.19 14.77 38.68
N LEU A 649 -14.34 14.77 39.71
CA LEU A 649 -13.78 13.55 40.34
C LEU A 649 -14.85 12.49 40.62
N MET A 650 -16.02 12.91 41.11
CA MET A 650 -17.15 12.01 41.43
C MET A 650 -17.71 11.24 40.23
N LYS A 651 -17.38 11.63 38.99
CA LYS A 651 -17.81 10.96 37.75
C LYS A 651 -16.70 10.13 37.10
N VAL A 652 -15.48 10.15 37.63
CA VAL A 652 -14.36 9.40 37.05
C VAL A 652 -14.64 7.90 37.11
N SER A 653 -15.11 7.40 38.26
CA SER A 653 -15.45 5.98 38.42
C SER A 653 -16.59 5.52 37.52
N ASP A 654 -17.59 6.38 37.26
CA ASP A 654 -18.64 6.09 36.26
C ASP A 654 -18.03 5.81 34.89
N LYS A 655 -17.13 6.69 34.43
CA LYS A 655 -16.51 6.58 33.10
C LYS A 655 -15.64 5.34 32.98
N LEU A 656 -14.81 5.07 33.99
CA LEU A 656 -13.95 3.89 34.02
C LEU A 656 -14.77 2.60 34.04
N THR A 657 -15.90 2.60 34.77
CA THR A 657 -16.86 1.48 34.81
C THR A 657 -17.50 1.25 33.45
N TRP A 658 -17.96 2.30 32.76
CA TRP A 658 -18.55 2.17 31.43
C TRP A 658 -17.54 1.67 30.39
N ILE A 659 -16.28 2.12 30.44
CA ILE A 659 -15.22 1.60 29.57
C ILE A 659 -15.06 0.09 29.80
N ALA A 660 -14.99 -0.37 31.05
CA ALA A 660 -14.88 -1.79 31.38
C ALA A 660 -16.09 -2.59 30.89
N GLU A 661 -17.31 -2.10 31.08
CA GLU A 661 -18.53 -2.76 30.62
C GLU A 661 -18.57 -2.90 29.10
N VAL A 662 -18.27 -1.84 28.34
CA VAL A 662 -18.25 -1.87 26.88
C VAL A 662 -17.19 -2.85 26.35
N ILE A 663 -16.03 -2.90 27.00
CA ILE A 663 -14.99 -3.88 26.67
C ILE A 663 -15.49 -5.30 26.96
N LEU A 664 -16.10 -5.56 28.12
CA LEU A 664 -16.61 -6.89 28.48
C LEU A 664 -17.71 -7.36 27.54
N GLU A 665 -18.60 -6.45 27.12
CA GLU A 665 -19.63 -6.71 26.10
C GLU A 665 -18.98 -7.20 24.79
N HIS A 666 -17.97 -6.47 24.26
CA HIS A 666 -17.27 -6.88 23.03
C HIS A 666 -16.44 -8.14 23.19
N VAL A 667 -15.79 -8.35 24.35
CA VAL A 667 -15.02 -9.58 24.63
C VAL A 667 -15.93 -10.80 24.61
N LEU A 668 -17.16 -10.69 25.12
CA LEU A 668 -18.17 -11.75 25.03
C LEU A 668 -18.53 -12.04 23.57
N GLU A 669 -18.76 -11.00 22.75
CA GLU A 669 -19.07 -11.15 21.33
C GLU A 669 -17.96 -11.90 20.57
N VAL A 670 -16.69 -11.52 20.79
CA VAL A 670 -15.52 -12.15 20.16
C VAL A 670 -15.35 -13.59 20.63
N ALA A 671 -15.42 -13.84 21.94
CA ALA A 671 -15.28 -15.18 22.50
C ALA A 671 -16.40 -16.12 22.03
N TRP A 672 -17.62 -15.60 21.91
CA TRP A 672 -18.77 -16.33 21.38
C TRP A 672 -18.56 -16.72 19.92
N ALA A 673 -18.21 -15.75 19.06
CA ALA A 673 -17.99 -15.99 17.63
C ALA A 673 -16.87 -17.02 17.37
N ASP A 674 -15.79 -16.99 18.14
CA ASP A 674 -14.71 -17.97 18.04
C ASP A 674 -15.18 -19.40 18.37
N LEU A 675 -16.02 -19.56 19.40
CA LEU A 675 -16.51 -20.87 19.82
C LEU A 675 -17.63 -21.40 18.94
N THR A 676 -18.58 -20.58 18.51
CA THR A 676 -19.67 -21.01 17.62
C THR A 676 -19.16 -21.40 16.24
N ARG A 677 -18.11 -20.74 15.74
CA ARG A 677 -17.42 -21.18 14.52
C ARG A 677 -16.84 -22.60 14.66
N LYS A 678 -16.27 -22.93 15.82
CA LYS A 678 -15.61 -24.23 16.07
C LYS A 678 -16.58 -25.36 16.40
N TYR A 679 -17.64 -25.06 17.16
CA TYR A 679 -18.50 -26.07 17.78
C TYR A 679 -19.99 -25.92 17.44
N GLY A 680 -20.41 -24.86 16.74
CA GLY A 680 -21.81 -24.50 16.53
C GLY A 680 -22.43 -23.76 17.71
N GLU A 681 -23.70 -23.40 17.62
CA GLU A 681 -24.44 -22.75 18.70
C GLU A 681 -24.90 -23.76 19.76
N PRO A 682 -24.81 -23.42 21.06
CA PRO A 682 -25.37 -24.25 22.12
C PRO A 682 -26.91 -24.16 22.13
N GLN A 683 -27.57 -25.25 22.52
CA GLN A 683 -29.02 -25.23 22.77
C GLN A 683 -29.34 -24.39 24.02
N ARG A 684 -30.29 -23.47 23.93
CA ARG A 684 -30.65 -22.54 25.00
C ARG A 684 -32.16 -22.34 25.07
N ASP A 685 -32.65 -22.06 26.29
CA ASP A 685 -34.08 -21.82 26.54
C ASP A 685 -34.49 -20.35 26.28
N SER A 686 -33.51 -19.44 26.20
CA SER A 686 -33.71 -18.00 26.01
C SER A 686 -32.99 -17.46 24.76
N ASP A 687 -33.41 -16.28 24.30
CA ASP A 687 -32.71 -15.53 23.25
C ASP A 687 -31.37 -14.97 23.77
N GLY A 688 -30.46 -14.62 22.84
CA GLY A 688 -29.13 -14.06 23.18
C GLY A 688 -28.12 -15.12 23.62
N TYR A 689 -27.07 -14.74 24.34
CA TYR A 689 -25.95 -15.66 24.61
C TYR A 689 -26.27 -16.81 25.59
N GLY A 690 -27.32 -16.68 26.41
CA GLY A 690 -27.56 -17.61 27.52
C GLY A 690 -26.43 -17.60 28.58
N PHE A 691 -25.70 -16.48 28.63
CA PHE A 691 -24.51 -16.27 29.43
C PHE A 691 -24.51 -14.83 29.97
N ALA A 692 -24.24 -14.67 31.25
CA ALA A 692 -24.22 -13.41 31.95
C ALA A 692 -22.91 -13.24 32.72
N VAL A 693 -22.33 -12.05 32.61
CA VAL A 693 -21.16 -11.61 33.36
C VAL A 693 -21.62 -10.69 34.49
N PHE A 694 -21.41 -11.12 35.72
CA PHE A 694 -21.72 -10.31 36.91
C PHE A 694 -20.45 -9.62 37.39
N GLY A 695 -20.46 -8.29 37.38
CA GLY A 695 -19.44 -7.48 38.04
C GLY A 695 -19.69 -7.41 39.54
N TYR A 696 -18.70 -7.80 40.34
CA TYR A 696 -18.68 -7.65 41.79
C TYR A 696 -17.69 -6.55 42.19
N GLY A 697 -17.49 -6.35 43.50
CA GLY A 697 -16.50 -5.43 44.03
C GLY A 697 -16.64 -4.02 43.48
N LYS A 698 -15.51 -3.43 43.03
CA LYS A 698 -15.49 -2.07 42.49
C LYS A 698 -16.26 -1.94 41.18
N LEU A 699 -16.25 -2.96 40.33
CA LEU A 699 -16.99 -2.96 39.07
C LEU A 699 -18.50 -2.92 39.34
N GLY A 700 -19.00 -3.80 40.21
CA GLY A 700 -20.41 -3.85 40.58
C GLY A 700 -20.90 -2.63 41.37
N GLY A 701 -20.00 -1.95 42.08
CA GLY A 701 -20.27 -0.71 42.82
C GLY A 701 -20.16 0.58 42.01
N ILE A 702 -19.69 0.52 40.75
CA ILE A 702 -19.35 1.71 39.93
C ILE A 702 -18.25 2.56 40.61
N GLU A 703 -17.25 1.87 41.18
CA GLU A 703 -16.14 2.46 41.94
C GLU A 703 -14.77 2.13 41.31
N LEU A 704 -14.71 1.87 40.00
CA LEU A 704 -13.44 1.62 39.33
C LEU A 704 -12.52 2.85 39.40
N GLY A 705 -11.25 2.59 39.70
CA GLY A 705 -10.12 3.51 39.49
C GLY A 705 -9.18 3.03 38.37
N HIS A 706 -8.25 3.88 37.94
CA HIS A 706 -7.40 3.68 36.74
C HIS A 706 -6.62 2.35 36.68
N GLY A 707 -6.28 1.77 37.82
CA GLY A 707 -5.54 0.49 37.93
C GLY A 707 -6.36 -0.65 38.54
N SER A 708 -7.69 -0.59 38.49
CA SER A 708 -8.53 -1.60 39.13
C SER A 708 -8.58 -2.92 38.34
N ASP A 709 -8.64 -3.99 39.11
CA ASP A 709 -9.04 -5.34 38.73
C ASP A 709 -10.54 -5.44 38.45
N LEU A 710 -10.94 -6.48 37.71
CA LEU A 710 -12.34 -6.80 37.45
C LEU A 710 -12.75 -8.04 38.23
N ASP A 711 -13.55 -7.86 39.27
CA ASP A 711 -14.18 -8.96 40.01
C ASP A 711 -15.36 -9.51 39.21
N LEU A 712 -15.24 -10.72 38.65
CA LEU A 712 -16.24 -11.29 37.74
C LEU A 712 -16.80 -12.64 38.24
N VAL A 713 -18.10 -12.85 38.01
CA VAL A 713 -18.76 -14.15 38.17
C VAL A 713 -19.56 -14.46 36.91
N PHE A 714 -19.39 -15.68 36.38
CA PHE A 714 -20.06 -16.11 35.16
C PHE A 714 -21.23 -17.05 35.46
N ILE A 715 -22.40 -16.72 34.90
CA ILE A 715 -23.63 -17.49 35.05
C ILE A 715 -24.18 -17.85 33.68
N SER A 716 -24.67 -19.08 33.51
CA SER A 716 -25.34 -19.53 32.28
C SER A 716 -26.75 -20.05 32.57
N ASP A 717 -27.65 -19.93 31.60
CA ASP A 717 -29.00 -20.51 31.64
C ASP A 717 -29.11 -21.81 30.82
N ALA A 718 -27.96 -22.42 30.52
CA ALA A 718 -27.83 -23.63 29.71
C ALA A 718 -28.84 -24.73 30.09
N ALA A 719 -29.51 -25.28 29.09
CA ALA A 719 -30.35 -26.47 29.26
C ALA A 719 -29.50 -27.63 29.81
N ARG A 720 -29.99 -28.31 30.86
CA ARG A 720 -29.26 -29.35 31.64
C ARG A 720 -28.73 -30.54 30.81
N GLN A 721 -29.14 -30.71 29.56
CA GLN A 721 -28.74 -31.81 28.67
C GLN A 721 -28.59 -31.36 27.20
N GLY A 722 -28.29 -30.08 26.95
CA GLY A 722 -28.11 -29.55 25.59
C GLY A 722 -26.70 -29.78 25.04
N VAL A 723 -26.59 -29.90 23.71
CA VAL A 723 -25.33 -29.97 22.98
C VAL A 723 -25.28 -28.87 21.91
N THR A 724 -24.07 -28.54 21.45
CA THR A 724 -23.89 -27.63 20.33
C THR A 724 -24.23 -28.28 18.99
N ASP A 725 -24.67 -27.48 18.01
CA ASP A 725 -25.19 -27.95 16.71
C ASP A 725 -24.14 -28.03 15.58
N GLY A 726 -22.86 -27.78 15.87
CA GLY A 726 -21.80 -27.76 14.87
C GLY A 726 -21.25 -29.15 14.51
N ARG A 727 -20.30 -29.17 13.55
CA ARG A 727 -19.66 -30.42 13.06
C ARG A 727 -19.00 -31.24 14.17
N ARG A 728 -18.51 -30.56 15.21
CA ARG A 728 -17.99 -31.16 16.44
C ARG A 728 -18.87 -30.72 17.59
N ASN A 729 -19.80 -31.57 18.00
CA ASN A 729 -20.69 -31.28 19.12
C ASN A 729 -19.95 -31.40 20.46
N ILE A 730 -20.28 -30.49 21.39
CA ILE A 730 -19.85 -30.55 22.78
C ILE A 730 -21.03 -30.28 23.71
N ASP A 731 -20.95 -30.76 24.95
CA ASP A 731 -21.94 -30.47 25.98
C ASP A 731 -22.00 -28.96 26.27
N ASN A 732 -23.21 -28.43 26.49
CA ASN A 732 -23.41 -27.01 26.77
C ASN A 732 -22.59 -26.51 27.96
N THR A 733 -22.46 -27.31 29.03
CA THR A 733 -21.66 -26.95 30.21
C THR A 733 -20.19 -26.76 29.82
N VAL A 734 -19.69 -27.61 28.92
CA VAL A 734 -18.33 -27.51 28.38
C VAL A 734 -18.20 -26.29 27.48
N PHE A 735 -19.20 -26.00 26.63
CA PHE A 735 -19.20 -24.81 25.78
C PHE A 735 -19.12 -23.53 26.61
N TYR A 736 -20.01 -23.35 27.58
CA TYR A 736 -20.04 -22.15 28.43
C TYR A 736 -18.81 -22.03 29.34
N THR A 737 -18.27 -23.15 29.84
CA THR A 737 -16.99 -23.13 30.58
C THR A 737 -15.85 -22.63 29.69
N ARG A 738 -15.78 -23.12 28.44
CA ARG A 738 -14.78 -22.65 27.46
C ARG A 738 -14.99 -21.19 27.08
N LEU A 739 -16.23 -20.71 27.01
CA LEU A 739 -16.55 -19.30 26.79
C LEU A 739 -15.95 -18.43 27.90
N GLY A 740 -16.20 -18.78 29.17
CA GLY A 740 -15.60 -18.09 30.31
C GLY A 740 -14.06 -18.12 30.29
N GLN A 741 -13.46 -19.27 29.98
CA GLN A 741 -12.00 -19.38 29.83
C GLN A 741 -11.46 -18.50 28.71
N ARG A 742 -12.19 -18.41 27.58
CA ARG A 742 -11.80 -17.62 26.42
C ARG A 742 -11.88 -16.13 26.72
N MET A 743 -12.91 -15.67 27.42
CA MET A 743 -13.01 -14.28 27.87
C MET A 743 -11.85 -13.90 28.81
N ILE A 744 -11.54 -14.74 29.80
CA ILE A 744 -10.40 -14.53 30.71
C ILE A 744 -9.10 -14.44 29.90
N HIS A 745 -8.90 -15.35 28.94
CA HIS A 745 -7.73 -15.31 28.08
C HIS A 745 -7.61 -13.99 27.31
N ILE A 746 -8.69 -13.48 26.72
CA ILE A 746 -8.67 -12.20 25.99
C ILE A 746 -8.30 -11.03 26.92
N LEU A 747 -8.83 -11.05 28.15
CA LEU A 747 -8.61 -10.01 29.17
C LEU A 747 -7.17 -10.02 29.72
N GLU A 748 -6.63 -11.19 30.04
CA GLU A 748 -5.37 -11.33 30.78
C GLU A 748 -4.12 -11.48 29.92
N THR A 749 -4.25 -11.93 28.67
CA THR A 749 -3.07 -12.15 27.81
C THR A 749 -2.29 -10.85 27.63
N ARG A 750 -0.96 -10.93 27.61
CA ARG A 750 -0.10 -9.76 27.37
C ARG A 750 0.27 -9.70 25.89
N THR A 751 -0.10 -8.59 25.24
CA THR A 751 0.34 -8.28 23.87
C THR A 751 1.39 -7.17 23.90
N ALA A 752 1.84 -6.69 22.73
CA ALA A 752 2.74 -5.55 22.63
C ALA A 752 2.16 -4.27 23.29
N LEU A 753 0.82 -4.17 23.38
CA LEU A 753 0.10 -3.09 24.06
C LEU A 753 -0.26 -3.42 25.52
N GLY A 754 0.34 -4.45 26.10
CA GLY A 754 0.15 -4.82 27.51
C GLY A 754 -1.06 -5.71 27.76
N GLN A 755 -1.60 -5.63 28.97
CA GLN A 755 -2.75 -6.44 29.43
C GLN A 755 -4.03 -5.61 29.40
N LEU A 756 -5.17 -6.23 29.04
CA LEU A 756 -6.44 -5.52 28.97
C LEU A 756 -7.02 -5.28 30.37
N TYR A 757 -7.23 -6.32 31.17
CA TYR A 757 -7.57 -6.22 32.59
C TYR A 757 -7.03 -7.42 33.37
N GLU A 758 -6.74 -7.23 34.65
CA GLU A 758 -6.60 -8.34 35.60
C GLU A 758 -8.00 -8.77 36.04
N VAL A 759 -8.26 -10.08 36.08
CA VAL A 759 -9.58 -10.63 36.39
C VAL A 759 -9.52 -11.41 37.70
N ASP A 760 -10.39 -11.04 38.65
CA ASP A 760 -10.55 -11.77 39.89
C ASP A 760 -11.84 -12.61 39.86
N MET A 761 -11.69 -13.93 39.88
CA MET A 761 -12.79 -14.89 39.87
C MET A 761 -13.09 -15.49 41.26
N ARG A 762 -12.49 -14.99 42.35
CA ARG A 762 -12.57 -15.61 43.69
C ARG A 762 -13.95 -15.54 44.33
N LEU A 763 -14.80 -14.60 43.90
CA LEU A 763 -16.15 -14.41 44.44
C LEU A 763 -17.20 -15.35 43.84
N ARG A 764 -16.82 -16.25 42.92
CA ARG A 764 -17.73 -17.26 42.38
C ARG A 764 -18.14 -18.31 43.43
N PRO A 765 -19.28 -19.00 43.28
CA PRO A 765 -19.70 -20.05 44.20
C PRO A 765 -18.59 -21.07 44.48
N SER A 766 -18.32 -21.34 45.76
CA SER A 766 -17.24 -22.23 46.23
C SER A 766 -15.80 -21.75 45.91
N GLY A 767 -15.63 -20.47 45.56
CA GLY A 767 -14.33 -19.82 45.38
C GLY A 767 -13.45 -20.50 44.33
N GLU A 768 -12.13 -20.57 44.58
CA GLU A 768 -11.17 -21.20 43.66
C GLU A 768 -11.46 -22.68 43.37
N SER A 769 -12.11 -23.37 44.30
CA SER A 769 -12.50 -24.78 44.14
C SER A 769 -13.81 -24.99 43.36
N GLY A 770 -14.55 -23.91 43.08
CA GLY A 770 -15.81 -23.93 42.35
C GLY A 770 -15.65 -23.91 40.83
N MET A 771 -16.70 -24.35 40.13
CA MET A 771 -16.78 -24.27 38.67
C MET A 771 -16.64 -22.83 38.19
N LEU A 772 -15.93 -22.64 37.06
CA LEU A 772 -15.71 -21.30 36.50
C LEU A 772 -17.02 -20.62 36.08
N VAL A 773 -17.96 -21.41 35.55
CA VAL A 773 -19.29 -20.97 35.13
C VAL A 773 -20.32 -21.79 35.89
N THR A 774 -21.27 -21.12 36.53
CA THR A 774 -22.35 -21.77 37.28
C THR A 774 -23.66 -21.65 36.51
N THR A 775 -24.53 -22.67 36.57
CA THR A 775 -25.89 -22.54 36.00
C THR A 775 -26.74 -21.62 36.88
N PHE A 776 -27.73 -20.94 36.31
CA PHE A 776 -28.64 -20.08 37.08
C PHE A 776 -29.30 -20.82 38.25
N GLN A 777 -29.74 -22.06 38.02
CA GLN A 777 -30.31 -22.90 39.09
C GLN A 777 -29.26 -23.29 40.14
N GLY A 778 -28.02 -23.56 39.73
CA GLY A 778 -26.91 -23.84 40.63
C GLY A 778 -26.58 -22.64 41.51
N PHE A 779 -26.49 -21.45 40.91
CA PHE A 779 -26.22 -20.19 41.61
C PHE A 779 -27.33 -19.84 42.61
N ARG A 780 -28.60 -20.07 42.28
CA ARG A 780 -29.72 -19.86 43.21
C ARG A 780 -29.74 -20.84 44.39
N SER A 781 -29.18 -22.03 44.21
CA SER A 781 -29.22 -23.10 45.23
C SER A 781 -28.06 -22.99 46.22
N TYR A 782 -26.92 -22.47 45.76
CA TYR A 782 -25.80 -22.02 46.60
C TYR A 782 -26.22 -20.80 47.41
#